data_AF-A0A486VKT6-F1
#
_entry.id   AF-A0A486VKT6-F1
#
_cell.length_a   1.000
_cell.length_b   1.000
_cell.length_c   1.000
_cell.angle_alpha   90.00
_cell.angle_beta   90.00
_cell.angle_gamma   90.00
#
_symmetry.space_group_name_H-M   'P 1'
#
loop_
_entity.id
_entity.type
_entity.pdbx_description
1 polymer ?
#
loop_
_entity_poly.entity_id
_entity_poly.type
_entity_poly.pdbx_seq_one_letter_code
_entity_poly.pdbx_strand_id
1 'polypeptide(L)'
;MPIYPQSDVPPSVMDNALQAPTGFDVSLPEGTNPEPLQQQPSVWDAAFRQNNLLAGVFRPAKQFETAEGYNPFSDKNELKGYEQWGSAFADSKSPEETAWIKNQIDEENEDRRVTAEAGWGGTLANIASGMLDPITVASMFIPGAQGSLAARIGSQVAIGAAGTALSEVALNNEQYTRTARESAAHITAGALLSGVFATAGAMITPSVRNAATREVAEALDNMNASPTINNAADALADTLPNGGSVGAMRIREATLEDLTPVSGGPLGKLAKKAGSYLTPITRLMESPSKEARRTALELAENNFTLEGNLRGIETPVAAETRVRGWRREEAAVVTANKQAYTQYKAEGGDLGYTAFREQVGEALRNGDVHVNAKVQEAAQAMRTVINRVKTAQQELGLLPPDAELKAMGQTSYFPRVYKVGKIVSERDKFRNMLVDWWSRGEKTMSREDAEIAADTTINRIVGAKIPQEFANVFMVKAPGSTKSRTLSVPDRLMKDYLESDANYVLQRHIREASAEIELTRTFGNKSLDSQLTAIQDEYDALMRLRPAEQEKLAKAREADLRDILALRDRLVGTYGMPDDPSSFFVRAGAFLRSANFVTKLGGMTVSAIPDLARGMMVNGFSNTMRGYGALITRSPAYLASRAEQKKMAVGLETILHTRARTMGDLVDSSSRTTAAEAGMERITDVFGKLTMMGHFDDMNKSVNGMITSDGILSGAFPAKRLAKLGINEKMAERIQREFQKHGEVIQGWHIGNFEKWDDQYAAGLLQSAVLKDVNNTVITPGIGDTPLWASTPLGKTVFQFKSFATASYNRATLGGLQEGTAQFYYGTAFQIGLGSLTYALKQAANGREVDLTPQKMVLEGIDRSGILGPLMEYNNMAEKASGGMLGLGPLFGTGTQSRYASRGFIGSALGPTFGLLDTVTDVTAGVLNGDAGDRVLHNMRTLLPGNNLFWIAPLINQVDPGMK
;
A
#
# COMPACT_ATOMS: atom_id res chain seq x y z
N MET A 1 -72.53 -37.69 12.82
CA MET A 1 -72.90 -37.07 11.53
C MET A 1 -72.51 -35.60 11.60
N PRO A 2 -72.04 -34.93 10.53
CA PRO A 2 -71.49 -35.41 9.26
C PRO A 2 -70.14 -34.74 8.89
N ILE A 3 -69.61 -35.17 7.75
CA ILE A 3 -68.42 -34.72 7.00
C ILE A 3 -68.79 -33.53 6.08
N TYR A 4 -67.77 -32.76 5.63
CA TYR A 4 -67.61 -31.95 4.38
C TYR A 4 -67.39 -30.41 4.57
N PRO A 5 -66.74 -29.67 3.62
CA PRO A 5 -65.31 -29.71 3.24
C PRO A 5 -64.71 -28.30 2.89
N GLN A 6 -63.45 -27.98 3.21
CA GLN A 6 -62.72 -26.83 2.62
C GLN A 6 -61.21 -27.07 2.74
N SER A 7 -60.29 -26.73 1.84
CA SER A 7 -60.25 -26.31 0.43
C SER A 7 -58.75 -26.20 0.12
N ASP A 8 -58.25 -26.76 -0.99
CA ASP A 8 -56.86 -26.60 -1.39
C ASP A 8 -56.51 -25.12 -1.64
N VAL A 9 -55.68 -24.55 -0.77
CA VAL A 9 -54.98 -23.28 -1.00
C VAL A 9 -53.49 -23.55 -0.79
N PRO A 10 -52.62 -23.33 -1.80
CA PRO A 10 -51.18 -23.42 -1.59
C PRO A 10 -50.73 -22.30 -0.64
N PRO A 11 -49.86 -22.56 0.36
CA PRO A 11 -49.47 -21.54 1.31
C PRO A 11 -48.75 -20.39 0.61
N SER A 12 -49.25 -19.18 0.87
CA SER A 12 -48.72 -17.92 0.35
C SER A 12 -47.33 -17.62 0.91
N VAL A 13 -46.53 -16.85 0.16
CA VAL A 13 -45.14 -16.44 0.44
C VAL A 13 -45.01 -15.48 1.65
N MET A 14 -46.01 -15.41 2.53
CA MET A 14 -46.03 -14.54 3.72
C MET A 14 -46.21 -15.27 5.06
N ASP A 15 -46.15 -16.60 5.11
CA ASP A 15 -46.16 -17.34 6.39
C ASP A 15 -44.76 -17.66 6.98
N ASN A 16 -43.68 -17.10 6.40
CA ASN A 16 -42.42 -16.96 7.14
C ASN A 16 -42.53 -15.75 8.07
N ALA A 17 -43.42 -15.85 9.05
CA ALA A 17 -43.35 -15.00 10.23
C ALA A 17 -41.99 -15.28 10.89
N LEU A 18 -41.09 -14.30 10.77
CA LEU A 18 -39.89 -14.18 11.58
C LEU A 18 -40.25 -14.56 13.01
N GLN A 19 -39.56 -15.55 13.58
CA GLN A 19 -39.63 -15.79 15.02
C GLN A 19 -39.32 -14.46 15.71
N ALA A 20 -40.24 -14.03 16.59
CA ALA A 20 -40.03 -12.85 17.40
C ALA A 20 -38.67 -12.96 18.12
N PRO A 21 -37.88 -11.88 18.21
CA PRO A 21 -36.66 -11.92 19.00
C PRO A 21 -37.06 -12.22 20.44
N THR A 22 -36.67 -13.39 20.95
CA THR A 22 -36.81 -13.69 22.37
C THR A 22 -35.96 -12.68 23.12
N GLY A 23 -36.61 -11.77 23.85
CA GLY A 23 -35.96 -10.74 24.65
C GLY A 23 -34.98 -11.34 25.66
N PHE A 24 -33.92 -10.58 25.94
CA PHE A 24 -32.80 -10.91 26.84
C PHE A 24 -33.15 -10.97 28.34
N ASP A 25 -34.39 -11.32 28.70
CA ASP A 25 -34.87 -11.18 30.08
C ASP A 25 -35.54 -12.46 30.60
N VAL A 26 -34.85 -13.59 30.44
CA VAL A 26 -35.20 -14.85 31.12
C VAL A 26 -34.01 -15.23 32.00
N SER A 27 -34.16 -15.05 33.30
CA SER A 27 -33.22 -15.58 34.29
C SER A 27 -33.19 -17.11 34.16
N LEU A 28 -32.03 -17.67 33.83
CA LEU A 28 -31.82 -19.11 33.85
C LEU A 28 -32.01 -19.64 35.28
N PRO A 29 -32.64 -20.81 35.49
CA PRO A 29 -32.71 -21.42 36.81
C PRO A 29 -31.31 -21.76 37.34
N GLU A 30 -31.08 -21.53 38.62
CA GLU A 30 -29.83 -21.88 39.33
C GLU A 30 -29.42 -23.34 39.00
N GLY A 31 -28.21 -23.50 38.47
CA GLY A 31 -27.58 -24.82 38.24
C GLY A 31 -27.85 -25.49 36.89
N THR A 32 -28.37 -24.79 35.88
CA THR A 32 -28.50 -25.34 34.51
C THR A 32 -27.61 -24.61 33.50
N ASN A 33 -26.68 -25.34 32.87
CA ASN A 33 -25.85 -24.81 31.79
C ASN A 33 -26.72 -24.54 30.54
N PRO A 34 -26.54 -23.42 29.84
CA PRO A 34 -27.28 -23.12 28.61
C PRO A 34 -26.99 -24.16 27.52
N GLU A 35 -28.01 -24.56 26.76
CA GLU A 35 -27.80 -25.37 25.56
C GLU A 35 -27.19 -24.50 24.44
N PRO A 36 -26.22 -25.01 23.66
CA PRO A 36 -25.63 -24.27 22.54
C PRO A 36 -26.70 -23.87 21.51
N LEU A 37 -26.65 -22.63 21.03
CA LEU A 37 -27.52 -22.14 19.95
C LEU A 37 -27.39 -23.03 18.70
N GLN A 38 -28.48 -23.67 18.27
CA GLN A 38 -28.51 -24.65 17.16
C GLN A 38 -28.46 -24.04 15.73
N GLN A 39 -27.76 -22.93 15.50
CA GLN A 39 -27.40 -22.54 14.13
C GLN A 39 -25.99 -23.02 13.84
N GLN A 40 -25.83 -24.03 12.99
CA GLN A 40 -24.51 -24.51 12.57
C GLN A 40 -23.72 -23.35 11.96
N PRO A 41 -22.66 -22.87 12.64
CA PRO A 41 -21.93 -21.73 12.14
C PRO A 41 -21.17 -22.11 10.88
N SER A 42 -21.04 -21.18 9.94
CA SER A 42 -20.25 -21.45 8.75
C SER A 42 -18.77 -21.57 9.07
N VAL A 43 -18.05 -22.38 8.29
CA VAL A 43 -16.60 -22.59 8.46
C VAL A 43 -15.81 -21.28 8.43
N TRP A 44 -16.24 -20.34 7.59
CA TRP A 44 -15.59 -19.03 7.46
C TRP A 44 -15.92 -18.10 8.63
N ASP A 45 -17.13 -18.16 9.17
CA ASP A 45 -17.52 -17.33 10.31
C ASP A 45 -16.87 -17.82 11.60
N ALA A 46 -16.84 -19.14 11.79
CA ALA A 46 -16.10 -19.78 12.85
C ALA A 46 -14.60 -19.41 12.78
N ALA A 47 -13.99 -19.50 11.60
CA ALA A 47 -12.60 -19.11 11.40
C ALA A 47 -12.35 -17.61 11.68
N PHE A 48 -13.28 -16.73 11.30
CA PHE A 48 -13.18 -15.29 11.52
C PHE A 48 -13.29 -14.92 13.00
N ARG A 49 -14.27 -15.50 13.71
CA ARG A 49 -14.42 -15.30 15.17
C ARG A 49 -13.20 -15.79 15.96
N GLN A 50 -12.52 -16.82 15.46
CA GLN A 50 -11.33 -17.35 16.11
C GLN A 50 -10.03 -16.62 15.79
N ASN A 51 -9.86 -16.15 14.56
CA ASN A 51 -8.53 -15.74 14.09
C ASN A 51 -8.44 -14.27 13.68
N ASN A 52 -9.53 -13.50 13.75
CA ASN A 52 -9.54 -12.11 13.34
C ASN A 52 -9.67 -11.13 14.52
N LEU A 53 -8.72 -10.20 14.62
CA LEU A 53 -8.72 -9.10 15.60
C LEU A 53 -9.95 -8.17 15.50
N LEU A 54 -10.65 -8.14 14.36
CA LEU A 54 -11.88 -7.37 14.19
C LEU A 54 -13.10 -8.07 14.79
N ALA A 55 -13.02 -9.36 15.13
CA ALA A 55 -14.11 -10.09 15.77
C ALA A 55 -14.50 -9.43 17.11
N GLY A 56 -13.51 -8.91 17.86
CA GLY A 56 -13.73 -8.18 19.11
C GLY A 56 -14.47 -6.85 18.96
N VAL A 57 -14.41 -6.20 17.78
CA VAL A 57 -15.11 -4.93 17.51
C VAL A 57 -16.63 -5.11 17.36
N PHE A 58 -17.06 -6.32 16.98
CA PHE A 58 -18.48 -6.68 16.87
C PHE A 58 -19.02 -7.29 18.17
N ARG A 59 -18.19 -7.46 19.21
CA ARG A 59 -18.61 -7.87 20.54
C ARG A 59 -18.88 -6.62 21.40
N PRO A 60 -20.14 -6.31 21.76
CA PRO A 60 -20.42 -5.18 22.63
C PRO A 60 -19.77 -5.42 24.00
N ALA A 61 -19.12 -4.40 24.56
CA ALA A 61 -18.63 -4.42 25.92
C ALA A 61 -19.84 -4.54 26.87
N LYS A 62 -20.08 -5.73 27.42
CA LYS A 62 -21.10 -5.94 28.45
C LYS A 62 -20.51 -5.60 29.81
N GLN A 63 -21.18 -4.74 30.55
CA GLN A 63 -20.94 -4.54 31.97
C GLN A 63 -21.96 -5.40 32.73
N PHE A 64 -21.49 -6.24 33.63
CA PHE A 64 -22.33 -7.06 34.51
C PHE A 64 -22.46 -6.36 35.86
N GLU A 65 -23.64 -6.44 36.48
CA GLU A 65 -23.83 -5.96 37.85
C GLU A 65 -23.15 -6.93 38.82
N THR A 66 -22.39 -6.42 39.79
CA THR A 66 -21.70 -7.26 40.76
C THR A 66 -22.69 -7.84 41.77
N ALA A 67 -22.72 -9.16 41.93
CA ALA A 67 -23.48 -9.81 42.99
C ALA A 67 -22.63 -9.87 44.28
N GLU A 68 -23.15 -9.30 45.36
CA GLU A 68 -22.42 -9.23 46.63
C GLU A 68 -22.12 -10.63 47.19
N GLY A 69 -20.84 -10.93 47.40
CA GLY A 69 -20.39 -12.22 47.95
C GLY A 69 -20.35 -13.40 46.97
N TYR A 70 -20.63 -13.17 45.67
CA TYR A 70 -20.57 -14.22 44.66
C TYR A 70 -19.14 -14.71 44.41
N ASN A 71 -18.97 -16.03 44.36
CA ASN A 71 -17.72 -16.70 44.01
C ASN A 71 -18.04 -17.96 43.19
N PRO A 72 -17.63 -18.05 41.91
CA PRO A 72 -17.96 -19.17 41.02
C PRO A 72 -17.31 -20.49 41.45
N PHE A 73 -16.30 -20.47 42.33
CA PHE A 73 -15.65 -21.67 42.88
C PHE A 73 -16.31 -22.18 44.17
N SER A 74 -17.26 -21.43 44.73
CA SER A 74 -17.93 -21.82 45.98
C SER A 74 -18.95 -22.95 45.78
N ASP A 75 -19.58 -23.03 44.62
CA ASP A 75 -20.47 -24.12 44.21
C ASP A 75 -19.78 -25.02 43.17
N LYS A 76 -19.66 -26.31 43.46
CA LYS A 76 -19.05 -27.30 42.56
C LYS A 76 -19.91 -27.59 41.32
N ASN A 77 -21.22 -27.32 41.39
CA ASN A 77 -22.11 -27.53 40.26
C ASN A 77 -22.04 -26.37 39.25
N GLU A 78 -21.63 -25.18 39.69
CA GLU A 78 -21.54 -24.00 38.84
C GLU A 78 -20.51 -24.19 37.72
N LEU A 79 -19.30 -24.68 38.01
CA LEU A 79 -18.25 -24.86 36.97
C LEU A 79 -18.19 -26.25 36.35
N LYS A 80 -19.23 -27.08 36.54
CA LYS A 80 -19.24 -28.47 36.08
C LYS A 80 -19.20 -28.54 34.54
N GLY A 81 -18.19 -29.21 33.99
CA GLY A 81 -17.92 -29.29 32.55
C GLY A 81 -16.97 -28.21 32.01
N TYR A 82 -16.62 -27.19 32.82
CA TYR A 82 -15.71 -26.10 32.45
C TYR A 82 -14.46 -26.06 33.33
N GLU A 83 -14.19 -27.10 34.11
CA GLU A 83 -13.13 -27.15 35.12
C GLU A 83 -11.74 -26.91 34.52
N GLN A 84 -11.53 -27.31 33.26
CA GLN A 84 -10.28 -27.10 32.53
C GLN A 84 -9.99 -25.62 32.20
N TRP A 85 -11.01 -24.76 32.24
CA TRP A 85 -10.88 -23.31 32.08
C TRP A 85 -11.10 -22.57 33.40
N GLY A 86 -10.93 -23.23 34.55
CA GLY A 86 -11.21 -22.66 35.87
C GLY A 86 -10.60 -21.28 36.13
N SER A 87 -9.42 -20.98 35.56
CA SER A 87 -8.78 -19.65 35.68
C SER A 87 -9.53 -18.53 34.96
N ALA A 88 -10.32 -18.83 33.92
CA ALA A 88 -11.14 -17.85 33.20
C ALA A 88 -12.23 -17.22 34.07
N PHE A 89 -12.71 -17.95 35.08
CA PHE A 89 -13.77 -17.53 35.99
C PHE A 89 -13.24 -16.81 37.24
N ALA A 90 -11.91 -16.64 37.37
CA ALA A 90 -11.26 -16.12 38.58
C ALA A 90 -11.75 -14.72 38.99
N ASP A 91 -12.04 -13.89 38.00
CA ASP A 91 -12.44 -12.49 38.19
C ASP A 91 -13.97 -12.27 38.08
N SER A 92 -14.76 -13.33 37.87
CA SER A 92 -16.21 -13.24 37.74
C SER A 92 -16.87 -12.87 39.06
N LYS A 93 -17.69 -11.82 39.05
CA LYS A 93 -18.36 -11.26 40.24
C LYS A 93 -19.88 -11.42 40.21
N SER A 94 -20.43 -12.11 39.21
CA SER A 94 -21.86 -12.41 39.16
C SER A 94 -22.17 -13.74 38.44
N PRO A 95 -23.31 -14.39 38.72
CA PRO A 95 -23.76 -15.56 37.97
C PRO A 95 -23.92 -15.29 36.47
N GLU A 96 -24.38 -14.09 36.09
CA GLU A 96 -24.55 -13.68 34.70
C GLU A 96 -23.21 -13.55 33.97
N GLU A 97 -22.19 -13.01 34.65
CA GLU A 97 -20.82 -12.93 34.14
C GLU A 97 -20.23 -14.35 33.96
N THR A 98 -20.43 -15.24 34.93
CA THR A 98 -19.99 -16.65 34.82
C THR A 98 -20.68 -17.39 33.68
N ALA A 99 -22.00 -17.23 33.52
CA ALA A 99 -22.75 -17.82 32.42
C ALA A 99 -22.32 -17.26 31.06
N TRP A 100 -21.97 -15.98 30.99
CA TRP A 100 -21.42 -15.37 29.79
C TRP A 100 -20.04 -15.93 29.41
N ILE A 101 -19.14 -16.12 30.38
CA ILE A 101 -17.83 -16.75 30.16
C ILE A 101 -17.99 -18.20 29.66
N LYS A 102 -18.92 -18.98 30.23
CA LYS A 102 -19.24 -20.34 29.75
C LYS A 102 -19.71 -20.37 28.30
N ASN A 103 -20.70 -19.53 27.98
CA ASN A 103 -21.21 -19.40 26.60
C ASN A 103 -20.08 -19.05 25.61
N GLN A 104 -19.17 -18.15 26.01
CA GLN A 104 -18.04 -17.80 25.16
C GLN A 104 -17.09 -18.98 24.93
N ILE A 105 -16.80 -19.76 25.98
CA ILE A 105 -16.01 -20.99 25.86
C ILE A 105 -16.68 -21.99 24.91
N ASP A 106 -18.00 -22.16 25.00
CA ASP A 106 -18.75 -23.08 24.13
C ASP A 106 -18.76 -22.63 22.67
N GLU A 107 -19.02 -21.35 22.42
CA GLU A 107 -18.93 -20.77 21.07
C GLU A 107 -17.54 -20.96 20.47
N GLU A 108 -16.48 -20.74 21.26
CA GLU A 108 -15.11 -20.94 20.82
C GLU A 108 -14.81 -22.41 20.51
N ASN A 109 -15.27 -23.35 21.33
CA ASN A 109 -15.10 -24.79 21.10
C ASN A 109 -15.89 -25.29 19.88
N GLU A 110 -17.11 -24.79 19.68
CA GLU A 110 -17.93 -25.11 18.51
C GLU A 110 -17.27 -24.63 17.23
N ASP A 111 -16.78 -23.38 17.23
CA ASP A 111 -16.04 -22.83 16.10
C ASP A 111 -14.79 -23.67 15.77
N ARG A 112 -14.14 -24.27 16.78
CA ARG A 112 -12.95 -25.14 16.58
C ARG A 112 -13.36 -26.42 15.92
N ARG A 113 -14.45 -27.02 16.40
CA ARG A 113 -14.99 -28.25 15.83
C ARG A 113 -15.37 -28.04 14.37
N VAL A 114 -16.12 -26.98 14.07
CA VAL A 114 -16.57 -26.65 12.71
C VAL A 114 -15.38 -26.43 11.76
N THR A 115 -14.36 -25.69 12.18
CA THR A 115 -13.17 -25.46 11.33
C THR A 115 -12.31 -26.72 11.18
N ALA A 116 -12.20 -27.56 12.21
CA ALA A 116 -11.48 -28.83 12.15
C ALA A 116 -12.18 -29.86 11.25
N GLU A 117 -13.51 -29.99 11.35
CA GLU A 117 -14.33 -30.91 10.56
C GLU A 117 -14.34 -30.54 9.06
N ALA A 118 -14.18 -29.26 8.73
CA ALA A 118 -14.09 -28.78 7.35
C ALA A 118 -12.76 -29.08 6.64
N GLY A 119 -11.81 -29.74 7.30
CA GLY A 119 -10.54 -30.19 6.74
C GLY A 119 -9.76 -29.06 6.05
N TRP A 120 -9.49 -29.21 4.74
CA TRP A 120 -8.72 -28.23 3.97
C TRP A 120 -9.46 -26.88 3.83
N GLY A 121 -10.79 -26.90 3.78
CA GLY A 121 -11.61 -25.69 3.73
C GLY A 121 -11.49 -24.85 5.00
N GLY A 122 -11.54 -25.50 6.17
CA GLY A 122 -11.36 -24.82 7.47
C GLY A 122 -9.94 -24.33 7.71
N THR A 123 -8.93 -25.09 7.26
CA THR A 123 -7.53 -24.64 7.29
C THR A 123 -7.33 -23.36 6.48
N LEU A 124 -7.85 -23.31 5.26
CA LEU A 124 -7.76 -22.13 4.39
C LEU A 124 -8.57 -20.95 4.98
N ALA A 125 -9.71 -21.23 5.60
CA ALA A 125 -10.52 -20.22 6.29
C ALA A 125 -9.76 -19.59 7.47
N ASN A 126 -9.08 -20.39 8.30
CA ASN A 126 -8.27 -19.91 9.42
C ASN A 126 -7.11 -19.03 8.96
N ILE A 127 -6.39 -19.45 7.89
CA ILE A 127 -5.29 -18.67 7.31
C ILE A 127 -5.78 -17.34 6.76
N ALA A 128 -6.87 -17.35 5.99
CA ALA A 128 -7.40 -16.13 5.42
C ALA A 128 -7.95 -15.19 6.52
N SER A 129 -8.58 -15.73 7.55
CA SER A 129 -9.10 -14.94 8.67
C SER A 129 -7.99 -14.29 9.49
N GLY A 130 -6.83 -14.94 9.60
CA GLY A 130 -5.64 -14.43 10.31
C GLY A 130 -4.61 -13.69 9.45
N MET A 131 -4.86 -13.37 8.17
CA MET A 131 -3.80 -12.82 7.29
C MET A 131 -3.23 -11.46 7.71
N LEU A 132 -3.92 -10.75 8.62
CA LEU A 132 -3.49 -9.48 9.20
C LEU A 132 -2.88 -9.65 10.59
N ASP A 133 -2.93 -10.87 11.12
CA ASP A 133 -2.37 -11.24 12.39
C ASP A 133 -0.88 -11.63 12.22
N PRO A 134 0.03 -10.98 12.94
CA PRO A 134 1.45 -11.28 12.85
C PRO A 134 1.82 -12.74 13.18
N ILE A 135 1.06 -13.43 14.05
CA ILE A 135 1.32 -14.83 14.44
C ILE A 135 0.97 -15.76 13.28
N THR A 136 -0.19 -15.55 12.65
CA THR A 136 -0.55 -16.30 11.43
C THR A 136 0.46 -16.06 10.30
N VAL A 137 0.94 -14.83 10.14
CA VAL A 137 1.98 -14.52 9.15
C VAL A 137 3.28 -15.25 9.47
N ALA A 138 3.76 -15.22 10.72
CA ALA A 138 4.98 -15.95 11.10
C ALA A 138 4.87 -17.46 10.94
N SER A 139 3.70 -18.05 11.18
CA SER A 139 3.49 -19.48 11.01
C SER A 139 3.65 -19.93 9.55
N MET A 140 3.39 -19.05 8.57
CA MET A 140 3.61 -19.33 7.14
C MET A 140 5.10 -19.58 6.79
N PHE A 141 6.02 -19.15 7.65
CA PHE A 141 7.46 -19.29 7.44
C PHE A 141 8.06 -20.52 8.13
N ILE A 142 7.29 -21.26 8.94
CA ILE A 142 7.77 -22.46 9.62
C ILE A 142 7.79 -23.62 8.61
N PRO A 143 8.96 -24.20 8.27
CA PRO A 143 9.02 -25.31 7.32
C PRO A 143 8.29 -26.53 7.87
N GLY A 144 7.39 -27.12 7.07
CA GLY A 144 6.84 -28.44 7.35
C GLY A 144 7.92 -29.51 7.19
N ALA A 145 8.34 -30.15 8.29
CA ALA A 145 9.36 -31.17 8.26
C ALA A 145 8.91 -32.41 7.43
N GLN A 146 9.73 -32.78 6.46
CA GLN A 146 9.59 -33.97 5.62
C GLN A 146 9.81 -35.25 6.47
N GLY A 147 8.74 -35.90 6.95
CA GLY A 147 8.85 -37.17 7.69
C GLY A 147 7.51 -37.86 7.94
N SER A 148 7.54 -39.20 8.05
CA SER A 148 6.39 -40.03 8.41
C SER A 148 5.88 -39.70 9.83
N LEU A 149 4.60 -39.94 10.10
CA LEU A 149 3.88 -39.52 11.31
C LEU A 149 4.62 -39.83 12.64
N ALA A 150 5.41 -40.90 12.70
CA ALA A 150 6.21 -41.27 13.87
C ALA A 150 7.51 -40.44 14.04
N ALA A 151 8.17 -40.04 12.94
CA ALA A 151 9.32 -39.14 13.00
C ALA A 151 8.92 -37.71 13.41
N ARG A 152 7.65 -37.32 13.15
CA ARG A 152 7.06 -36.03 13.55
C ARG A 152 6.92 -35.86 15.06
N ILE A 153 6.86 -36.95 15.82
CA ILE A 153 6.76 -36.93 17.29
C ILE A 153 8.16 -36.85 17.92
N GLY A 154 9.16 -37.49 17.31
CA GLY A 154 10.54 -37.49 17.80
C GLY A 154 11.30 -36.18 17.60
N SER A 155 11.10 -35.48 16.48
CA SER A 155 11.75 -34.18 16.22
C SER A 155 11.10 -33.00 16.95
N GLN A 156 9.93 -33.19 17.56
CA GLN A 156 9.22 -32.15 18.31
C GLN A 156 9.73 -31.93 19.75
N VAL A 157 10.62 -32.79 20.24
CA VAL A 157 11.24 -32.62 21.57
C VAL A 157 12.32 -31.52 21.57
N ALA A 158 12.92 -31.19 20.42
CA ALA A 158 13.93 -30.11 20.35
C ALA A 158 13.33 -28.70 20.19
N ILE A 159 12.07 -28.59 19.71
CA ILE A 159 11.39 -27.29 19.51
C ILE A 159 10.35 -27.04 20.63
N GLY A 160 9.92 -28.09 21.36
CA GLY A 160 8.91 -28.00 22.42
C GLY A 160 9.42 -27.69 23.83
N ALA A 161 10.73 -27.48 24.06
CA ALA A 161 11.29 -27.33 25.41
C ALA A 161 12.02 -26.01 25.70
N ALA A 162 12.19 -25.08 24.75
CA ALA A 162 13.02 -23.88 24.93
C ALA A 162 12.31 -22.53 24.65
N GLY A 163 10.98 -22.47 24.69
CA GLY A 163 10.25 -21.22 24.37
C GLY A 163 8.88 -21.05 25.02
N THR A 164 8.60 -21.67 26.17
CA THR A 164 7.29 -21.60 26.83
C THR A 164 7.06 -20.32 27.66
N ALA A 165 7.35 -19.12 27.15
CA ALA A 165 7.06 -17.89 27.92
C ALA A 165 6.85 -16.54 27.22
N LEU A 166 6.97 -16.34 25.89
CA LEU A 166 7.14 -14.96 25.36
C LEU A 166 6.09 -14.38 24.40
N SER A 167 4.94 -15.01 24.15
CA SER A 167 3.90 -14.37 23.31
C SER A 167 2.46 -14.83 23.57
N GLU A 168 1.97 -14.68 24.80
CA GLU A 168 0.54 -14.87 25.14
C GLU A 168 -0.32 -13.59 25.07
N VAL A 169 0.24 -12.38 24.98
CA VAL A 169 -0.50 -11.20 25.48
C VAL A 169 -1.56 -10.60 24.52
N ALA A 170 -1.57 -10.92 23.23
CA ALA A 170 -2.44 -10.19 22.27
C ALA A 170 -3.81 -10.83 21.98
N LEU A 171 -3.91 -12.17 21.93
CA LEU A 171 -5.17 -12.89 21.60
C LEU A 171 -5.69 -13.77 22.73
N ASN A 172 -4.85 -14.08 23.73
CA ASN A 172 -5.25 -14.85 24.92
C ASN A 172 -6.12 -14.00 25.88
N ASN A 173 -6.13 -12.67 25.73
CA ASN A 173 -7.01 -11.77 26.46
C ASN A 173 -8.44 -11.70 25.87
N GLU A 174 -8.66 -12.20 24.66
CA GLU A 174 -9.98 -12.17 24.00
C GLU A 174 -10.64 -13.55 23.90
N GLN A 175 -9.88 -14.62 24.14
CA GLN A 175 -10.32 -16.02 23.97
C GLN A 175 -9.90 -16.89 25.14
N TYR A 176 -10.85 -17.63 25.71
CA TYR A 176 -10.64 -18.47 26.90
C TYR A 176 -10.03 -19.84 26.56
N THR A 177 -10.22 -20.32 25.34
CA THR A 177 -9.88 -21.71 24.97
C THR A 177 -8.49 -21.89 24.35
N ARG A 178 -7.72 -20.82 24.10
CA ARG A 178 -6.51 -20.85 23.25
C ARG A 178 -5.27 -21.42 23.97
N THR A 179 -4.60 -22.42 23.38
CA THR A 179 -3.36 -23.01 23.94
C THR A 179 -2.15 -22.86 23.00
N ALA A 180 -0.93 -22.77 23.58
CA ALA A 180 0.33 -22.62 22.85
C ALA A 180 0.63 -23.76 21.85
N ARG A 181 0.06 -24.96 22.07
CA ARG A 181 0.19 -26.14 21.20
C ARG A 181 -0.63 -26.01 19.90
N GLU A 182 -1.65 -25.16 19.87
CA GLU A 182 -2.60 -25.05 18.77
C GLU A 182 -2.17 -24.07 17.67
N SER A 183 -1.16 -23.23 17.92
CA SER A 183 -0.50 -22.42 16.88
C SER A 183 0.20 -23.30 15.82
N ALA A 184 0.37 -24.60 16.12
CA ALA A 184 0.85 -25.61 15.18
C ALA A 184 -0.22 -26.11 14.19
N ALA A 185 -1.50 -25.72 14.29
CA ALA A 185 -2.54 -26.12 13.33
C ALA A 185 -2.28 -25.62 11.89
N HIS A 186 -1.30 -24.74 11.69
CA HIS A 186 -0.84 -24.29 10.36
C HIS A 186 0.16 -25.23 9.67
N ILE A 187 0.46 -26.41 10.25
CA ILE A 187 1.32 -27.48 9.66
C ILE A 187 0.93 -27.80 8.20
N THR A 188 -0.33 -27.62 7.81
CA THR A 188 -0.84 -27.89 6.45
C THR A 188 -0.47 -26.82 5.42
N ALA A 189 -0.34 -25.54 5.80
CA ALA A 189 0.22 -24.51 4.91
C ALA A 189 1.69 -24.84 4.58
N GLY A 190 2.43 -25.30 5.59
CA GLY A 190 3.77 -25.87 5.43
C GLY A 190 3.81 -27.05 4.48
N ALA A 191 2.78 -27.91 4.47
CA ALA A 191 2.67 -29.03 3.53
C ALA A 191 2.45 -28.58 2.07
N LEU A 192 1.55 -27.61 1.81
CA LEU A 192 1.35 -27.02 0.48
C LEU A 192 2.64 -26.36 -0.03
N LEU A 193 3.28 -25.56 0.83
CA LEU A 193 4.55 -24.91 0.54
C LEU A 193 5.64 -25.95 0.30
N SER A 194 5.69 -27.03 1.08
CA SER A 194 6.68 -28.11 0.93
C SER A 194 6.59 -28.83 -0.42
N GLY A 195 5.38 -29.02 -0.97
CA GLY A 195 5.19 -29.60 -2.31
C GLY A 195 5.70 -28.67 -3.41
N VAL A 196 5.39 -27.38 -3.31
CA VAL A 196 5.92 -26.36 -4.24
C VAL A 196 7.44 -26.25 -4.11
N PHE A 197 7.97 -26.25 -2.90
CA PHE A 197 9.41 -26.19 -2.62
C PHE A 197 10.16 -27.44 -3.06
N ALA A 198 9.59 -28.64 -2.96
CA ALA A 198 10.21 -29.86 -3.49
C ALA A 198 10.34 -29.77 -5.03
N THR A 199 9.30 -29.25 -5.68
CA THR A 199 9.24 -29.09 -7.14
C THR A 199 10.17 -27.96 -7.61
N ALA A 200 10.19 -26.82 -6.92
CA ALA A 200 11.09 -25.69 -7.21
C ALA A 200 12.54 -26.01 -6.82
N GLY A 201 12.75 -26.75 -5.73
CA GLY A 201 14.06 -27.18 -5.24
C GLY A 201 14.77 -28.12 -6.20
N ALA A 202 14.05 -28.88 -7.04
CA ALA A 202 14.61 -29.64 -8.14
C ALA A 202 15.20 -28.75 -9.26
N MET A 203 14.77 -27.49 -9.35
CA MET A 203 15.25 -26.50 -10.32
C MET A 203 16.36 -25.57 -9.77
N ILE A 204 16.66 -25.67 -8.47
CA ILE A 204 17.66 -24.84 -7.78
C ILE A 204 18.99 -25.61 -7.69
N THR A 205 20.12 -24.91 -7.88
CA THR A 205 21.45 -25.51 -7.81
C THR A 205 21.77 -26.06 -6.40
N PRO A 206 22.59 -27.12 -6.28
CA PRO A 206 22.92 -27.70 -4.97
C PRO A 206 23.55 -26.71 -3.97
N SER A 207 24.30 -25.72 -4.47
CA SER A 207 24.92 -24.67 -3.67
C SER A 207 23.90 -23.74 -3.03
N VAL A 208 22.89 -23.32 -3.79
CA VAL A 208 21.77 -22.50 -3.27
C VAL A 208 20.90 -23.31 -2.30
N ARG A 209 20.67 -24.60 -2.58
CA ARG A 209 19.95 -25.49 -1.67
C ARG A 209 20.65 -25.59 -0.31
N ASN A 210 21.96 -25.80 -0.30
CA ASN A 210 22.76 -25.90 0.93
C ASN A 210 22.80 -24.58 1.72
N ALA A 211 22.90 -23.45 1.04
CA ALA A 211 22.85 -22.13 1.66
C ALA A 211 21.48 -21.87 2.32
N ALA A 212 20.39 -22.18 1.61
CA ALA A 212 19.03 -22.05 2.14
C ALA A 212 18.80 -22.97 3.35
N THR A 213 19.24 -24.23 3.31
CA THR A 213 19.10 -25.15 4.45
C THR A 213 19.90 -24.69 5.67
N ARG A 214 21.09 -24.11 5.46
CA ARG A 214 21.92 -23.59 6.54
C ARG A 214 21.29 -22.37 7.19
N GLU A 215 20.85 -21.40 6.40
CA GLU A 215 20.24 -20.16 6.90
C GLU A 215 18.92 -20.43 7.64
N VAL A 216 18.13 -21.39 7.16
CA VAL A 216 16.90 -21.84 7.86
C VAL A 216 17.23 -22.54 9.18
N ALA A 217 18.26 -23.39 9.22
CA ALA A 217 18.71 -24.03 10.46
C ALA A 217 19.23 -23.00 11.47
N GLU A 218 20.08 -22.07 11.05
CA GLU A 218 20.59 -20.98 11.89
C GLU A 218 19.47 -20.08 12.42
N ALA A 219 18.44 -19.79 11.61
CA ALA A 219 17.27 -19.03 12.06
C ALA A 219 16.44 -19.78 13.11
N LEU A 220 16.27 -21.10 12.95
CA LEU A 220 15.60 -21.95 13.94
C LEU A 220 16.39 -22.03 15.26
N ASP A 221 17.72 -22.11 15.18
CA ASP A 221 18.60 -22.12 16.34
C ASP A 221 18.64 -20.76 17.05
N ASN A 222 18.67 -19.65 16.30
CA ASN A 222 18.67 -18.29 16.85
C ASN A 222 17.31 -17.87 17.43
N MET A 223 16.20 -18.48 17.02
CA MET A 223 14.90 -18.30 17.68
C MET A 223 14.87 -18.94 19.09
N ASN A 224 15.80 -19.86 19.40
CA ASN A 224 15.92 -20.53 20.70
C ASN A 224 17.00 -19.94 21.61
N ALA A 225 17.77 -18.94 21.16
CA ALA A 225 18.90 -18.38 21.91
C ALA A 225 18.82 -16.85 22.04
N SER A 226 18.95 -16.35 23.27
CA SER A 226 19.22 -14.93 23.52
C SER A 226 20.64 -14.57 23.04
N PRO A 227 20.81 -13.52 22.22
CA PRO A 227 22.13 -13.18 21.70
C PRO A 227 22.97 -12.45 22.76
N THR A 228 24.12 -13.04 23.10
CA THR A 228 25.21 -12.39 23.84
C THR A 228 26.17 -11.72 22.84
N ILE A 229 26.56 -10.47 23.10
CA ILE A 229 27.48 -9.69 22.27
C ILE A 229 28.81 -9.52 23.00
N ASN A 230 29.92 -9.79 22.32
CA ASN A 230 31.27 -9.41 22.76
C ASN A 230 31.77 -8.21 21.95
N ASN A 231 32.39 -7.30 22.69
CA ASN A 231 32.90 -5.99 22.26
C ASN A 231 34.29 -6.05 21.60
N ALA A 232 34.62 -4.98 20.87
CA ALA A 232 35.81 -4.12 21.06
C ALA A 232 36.52 -3.77 19.74
N ALA A 233 36.55 -2.46 19.42
CA ALA A 233 37.75 -1.73 19.00
C ALA A 233 37.43 -0.24 18.79
N ASP A 234 37.79 0.57 19.79
CA ASP A 234 38.03 2.01 19.63
C ASP A 234 39.45 2.25 19.09
N ALA A 235 39.63 3.24 18.20
CA ALA A 235 40.55 4.40 18.38
C ALA A 235 40.97 5.08 17.05
N LEU A 236 40.96 6.43 17.09
CA LEU A 236 41.54 7.43 16.17
C LEU A 236 40.85 7.61 14.79
N ALA A 237 40.63 8.81 14.24
CA ALA A 237 41.16 10.15 14.54
C ALA A 237 40.22 11.26 14.04
N ASP A 238 40.53 12.45 14.51
CA ASP A 238 39.76 13.70 14.50
C ASP A 238 40.07 14.59 13.27
N THR A 239 39.16 15.56 13.02
CA THR A 239 39.25 16.78 12.18
C THR A 239 39.11 16.69 10.63
N LEU A 240 38.09 17.37 10.07
CA LEU A 240 38.07 18.27 8.88
C LEU A 240 36.61 18.60 8.42
N PRO A 241 36.38 19.69 7.65
CA PRO A 241 35.26 20.60 7.83
C PRO A 241 34.06 20.42 6.88
N ASN A 242 32.89 20.83 7.39
CA ASN A 242 31.71 21.35 6.71
C ASN A 242 31.42 20.90 5.26
N GLY A 243 30.60 19.85 5.15
CA GLY A 243 29.25 20.01 4.60
C GLY A 243 29.11 20.44 3.13
N GLY A 244 29.81 19.78 2.21
CA GLY A 244 29.42 19.70 0.79
C GLY A 244 28.81 18.33 0.47
N SER A 245 27.91 18.25 -0.52
CA SER A 245 27.29 16.99 -1.00
C SER A 245 28.34 16.02 -1.56
N VAL A 246 28.97 15.24 -0.68
CA VAL A 246 30.04 14.28 -1.04
C VAL A 246 29.51 13.12 -1.90
N GLY A 247 28.20 12.83 -1.83
CA GLY A 247 27.55 11.78 -2.62
C GLY A 247 27.14 12.18 -4.05
N ALA A 248 27.00 13.48 -4.33
CA ALA A 248 26.72 13.95 -5.69
C ALA A 248 28.00 14.16 -6.53
N MET A 249 29.17 14.13 -5.88
CA MET A 249 30.45 14.46 -6.52
C MET A 249 31.04 13.26 -7.28
N ARG A 250 30.95 12.03 -6.76
CA ARG A 250 31.51 10.84 -7.42
C ARG A 250 30.69 10.37 -8.62
N ILE A 251 29.38 10.54 -8.62
CA ILE A 251 28.57 10.13 -9.79
C ILE A 251 28.79 11.03 -11.02
N ARG A 252 29.20 12.29 -10.81
CA ARG A 252 29.63 13.17 -11.91
C ARG A 252 30.88 12.62 -12.61
N GLU A 253 31.71 11.91 -11.86
CA GLU A 253 32.94 11.27 -12.33
C GLU A 253 32.72 9.81 -12.79
N ALA A 254 31.54 9.23 -12.53
CA ALA A 254 31.23 7.86 -12.93
C ALA A 254 31.27 7.70 -14.45
N THR A 255 31.84 6.59 -14.90
CA THR A 255 31.90 6.22 -16.32
C THR A 255 30.57 5.65 -16.80
N LEU A 256 30.36 5.61 -18.12
CA LEU A 256 29.19 4.95 -18.71
C LEU A 256 29.09 3.47 -18.27
N GLU A 257 30.22 2.77 -18.20
CA GLU A 257 30.29 1.40 -17.72
C GLU A 257 29.72 1.30 -16.31
N ASP A 258 30.05 2.25 -15.45
CA ASP A 258 29.75 2.11 -14.04
C ASP A 258 28.36 2.63 -13.62
N LEU A 259 27.68 3.29 -14.56
CA LEU A 259 26.22 3.45 -14.63
C LEU A 259 25.48 2.29 -15.33
N THR A 260 26.18 1.25 -15.80
CA THR A 260 25.53 0.10 -16.45
C THR A 260 24.97 -0.86 -15.38
N PRO A 261 23.71 -1.32 -15.51
CA PRO A 261 23.21 -2.38 -14.65
C PRO A 261 23.98 -3.68 -14.88
N VAL A 262 24.33 -4.36 -13.78
CA VAL A 262 24.96 -5.68 -13.80
C VAL A 262 24.13 -6.65 -14.63
N SER A 263 24.78 -7.56 -15.37
CA SER A 263 24.06 -8.39 -16.35
C SER A 263 23.16 -9.48 -15.75
N GLY A 264 23.48 -9.99 -14.55
CA GLY A 264 22.77 -11.11 -13.93
C GLY A 264 22.85 -12.42 -14.73
N GLY A 265 23.89 -12.60 -15.55
CA GLY A 265 24.07 -13.77 -16.41
C GLY A 265 23.08 -13.85 -17.60
N PRO A 266 22.97 -15.00 -18.29
CA PRO A 266 22.11 -15.16 -19.46
C PRO A 266 20.61 -14.90 -19.16
N LEU A 267 20.13 -15.36 -18.00
CA LEU A 267 18.75 -15.15 -17.56
C LEU A 267 18.48 -13.66 -17.27
N GLY A 268 19.41 -12.97 -16.60
CA GLY A 268 19.31 -11.52 -16.36
C GLY A 268 19.31 -10.72 -17.66
N LYS A 269 20.15 -11.08 -18.65
CA LYS A 269 20.14 -10.44 -19.99
C LYS A 269 18.82 -10.63 -20.73
N LEU A 270 18.25 -11.84 -20.72
CA LEU A 270 16.95 -12.12 -21.34
C LEU A 270 15.83 -11.33 -20.65
N ALA A 271 15.81 -11.33 -19.32
CA ALA A 271 14.82 -10.60 -18.55
C ALA A 271 14.94 -9.08 -18.78
N LYS A 272 16.17 -8.53 -18.78
CA LYS A 272 16.41 -7.12 -19.07
C LYS A 272 15.91 -6.75 -20.46
N LYS A 273 16.19 -7.58 -21.47
CA LYS A 273 15.69 -7.39 -22.83
C LYS A 273 14.16 -7.38 -22.87
N ALA A 274 13.50 -8.31 -22.18
CA ALA A 274 12.03 -8.30 -22.09
C ALA A 274 11.50 -7.04 -21.36
N GLY A 275 12.17 -6.59 -20.30
CA GLY A 275 11.83 -5.38 -19.55
C GLY A 275 12.08 -4.07 -20.29
N SER A 276 13.11 -4.00 -21.15
CA SER A 276 13.46 -2.82 -21.96
C SER A 276 12.33 -2.37 -22.89
N TYR A 277 11.50 -3.30 -23.37
CA TYR A 277 10.32 -2.96 -24.18
C TYR A 277 9.17 -2.37 -23.36
N LEU A 278 9.20 -2.49 -22.03
CA LEU A 278 8.04 -2.22 -21.20
C LEU A 278 8.09 -0.85 -20.52
N THR A 279 9.22 -0.45 -19.92
CA THR A 279 9.27 0.73 -19.04
C THR A 279 10.30 1.78 -19.48
N PRO A 280 10.06 3.08 -19.22
CA PRO A 280 11.02 4.13 -19.56
C PRO A 280 12.35 3.98 -18.81
N ILE A 281 12.33 3.55 -17.55
CA ILE A 281 13.56 3.42 -16.76
C ILE A 281 14.47 2.32 -17.29
N THR A 282 13.93 1.17 -17.72
CA THR A 282 14.73 0.08 -18.29
C THR A 282 15.35 0.49 -19.62
N ARG A 283 14.65 1.25 -20.47
CA ARG A 283 15.19 1.83 -21.71
C ARG A 283 16.32 2.81 -21.44
N LEU A 284 16.11 3.75 -20.51
CA LEU A 284 17.13 4.74 -20.16
C LEU A 284 18.41 4.06 -19.62
N MET A 285 18.28 2.97 -18.86
CA MET A 285 19.43 2.19 -18.38
C MET A 285 20.16 1.37 -19.47
N GLU A 286 19.64 1.34 -20.69
CA GLU A 286 20.29 0.77 -21.87
C GLU A 286 20.82 1.84 -22.83
N SER A 287 20.53 3.12 -22.56
CA SER A 287 20.96 4.25 -23.39
C SER A 287 22.48 4.26 -23.60
N PRO A 288 22.98 4.60 -24.81
CA PRO A 288 24.40 4.86 -25.02
C PRO A 288 24.90 6.18 -24.42
N SER A 289 24.01 7.06 -23.95
CA SER A 289 24.35 8.34 -23.30
C SER A 289 24.55 8.15 -21.79
N LYS A 290 25.71 8.59 -21.31
CA LYS A 290 26.03 8.62 -19.88
C LYS A 290 25.14 9.61 -19.15
N GLU A 291 24.93 10.80 -19.72
CA GLU A 291 24.10 11.84 -19.12
C GLU A 291 22.63 11.43 -19.04
N ALA A 292 22.12 10.66 -20.02
CA ALA A 292 20.77 10.11 -19.98
C ALA A 292 20.59 9.11 -18.82
N ARG A 293 21.53 8.17 -18.66
CA ARG A 293 21.52 7.22 -17.54
C ARG A 293 21.61 7.93 -16.19
N ARG A 294 22.54 8.87 -16.07
CA ARG A 294 22.73 9.63 -14.84
C ARG A 294 21.48 10.41 -14.46
N THR A 295 20.92 11.16 -15.41
CA THR A 295 19.68 11.93 -15.20
C THR A 295 18.53 11.01 -14.78
N ALA A 296 18.42 9.83 -15.39
CA ALA A 296 17.39 8.85 -15.03
C ALA A 296 17.56 8.31 -13.60
N LEU A 297 18.79 8.04 -13.15
CA LEU A 297 19.09 7.61 -11.78
C LEU A 297 18.84 8.72 -10.74
N GLU A 298 19.15 9.97 -11.08
CA GLU A 298 18.89 11.14 -10.23
C GLU A 298 17.39 11.49 -10.17
N LEU A 299 16.60 11.11 -11.18
CA LEU A 299 15.18 11.45 -11.28
C LEU A 299 14.25 10.37 -10.70
N ALA A 300 14.45 9.11 -11.09
CA ALA A 300 13.54 8.00 -10.79
C ALA A 300 14.17 6.95 -9.87
N GLU A 301 13.37 6.52 -8.89
CA GLU A 301 13.77 5.45 -7.97
C GLU A 301 13.84 4.11 -8.72
N ASN A 302 14.92 3.37 -8.50
CA ASN A 302 15.14 2.08 -9.10
C ASN A 302 15.84 1.12 -8.12
N ASN A 303 15.81 -0.17 -8.46
CA ASN A 303 16.46 -1.24 -7.70
C ASN A 303 17.57 -1.94 -8.49
N PHE A 304 18.13 -1.28 -9.52
CA PHE A 304 19.22 -1.87 -10.29
C PHE A 304 20.51 -1.89 -9.47
N THR A 305 21.24 -2.98 -9.58
CA THR A 305 22.62 -3.04 -9.11
C THR A 305 23.51 -2.60 -10.26
N LEU A 306 24.26 -1.51 -10.07
CA LEU A 306 25.14 -0.95 -11.09
C LEU A 306 26.56 -1.52 -10.93
N GLU A 307 27.32 -1.59 -12.03
CA GLU A 307 28.73 -2.02 -12.00
C GLU A 307 29.58 -1.11 -11.09
N GLY A 308 29.24 0.18 -10.98
CA GLY A 308 29.86 1.11 -10.03
C GLY A 308 29.61 0.74 -8.57
N ASN A 309 28.44 0.18 -8.24
CA ASN A 309 28.14 -0.23 -6.86
C ASN A 309 29.06 -1.36 -6.39
N LEU A 310 29.50 -2.25 -7.29
CA LEU A 310 30.47 -3.29 -6.98
C LEU A 310 31.84 -2.71 -6.58
N ARG A 311 32.13 -1.47 -7.01
CA ARG A 311 33.32 -0.69 -6.66
C ARG A 311 33.09 0.31 -5.53
N GLY A 312 31.92 0.30 -4.90
CA GLY A 312 31.57 1.25 -3.84
C GLY A 312 31.18 2.64 -4.34
N ILE A 313 30.94 2.82 -5.65
CA ILE A 313 30.40 4.05 -6.22
C ILE A 313 28.90 4.07 -5.98
N GLU A 314 28.45 5.10 -5.29
CA GLU A 314 27.07 5.21 -4.83
C GLU A 314 26.08 5.51 -5.97
N THR A 315 24.91 4.88 -5.90
CA THR A 315 23.74 5.25 -6.71
C THR A 315 23.10 6.49 -6.09
N PRO A 316 22.73 7.52 -6.86
CA PRO A 316 22.25 8.76 -6.27
C PRO A 316 20.87 8.53 -5.63
N VAL A 317 20.54 9.33 -4.62
CA VAL A 317 19.18 9.37 -4.09
C VAL A 317 18.29 10.12 -5.08
N ALA A 318 17.39 9.39 -5.72
CA ALA A 318 16.48 9.93 -6.72
C ALA A 318 15.56 11.02 -6.14
N ALA A 319 15.26 12.04 -6.95
CA ALA A 319 14.28 13.06 -6.65
C ALA A 319 12.93 12.43 -6.26
N GLU A 320 12.51 11.35 -6.94
CA GLU A 320 11.32 10.58 -6.58
C GLU A 320 11.32 10.09 -5.11
N THR A 321 12.43 9.52 -4.63
CA THR A 321 12.54 9.05 -3.23
C THR A 321 12.41 10.22 -2.26
N ARG A 322 13.02 11.37 -2.58
CA ARG A 322 12.92 12.58 -1.75
C ARG A 322 11.50 13.14 -1.73
N VAL A 323 10.81 13.15 -2.87
CA VAL A 323 9.38 13.52 -2.97
C VAL A 323 8.52 12.64 -2.09
N ARG A 324 8.77 11.32 -2.07
CA ARG A 324 8.06 10.40 -1.15
C ARG A 324 8.35 10.70 0.32
N GLY A 325 9.54 11.20 0.65
CA GLY A 325 9.89 11.64 2.00
C GLY A 325 8.94 12.71 2.56
N TRP A 326 8.36 13.57 1.70
CA TRP A 326 7.37 14.57 2.10
C TRP A 326 6.03 13.99 2.55
N ARG A 327 5.77 12.69 2.31
CA ARG A 327 4.54 12.03 2.80
C ARG A 327 4.44 12.02 4.32
N ARG A 328 5.55 12.15 5.07
CA ARG A 328 5.49 12.35 6.53
C ARG A 328 4.73 13.63 6.91
N GLU A 329 4.88 14.69 6.12
CA GLU A 329 4.18 15.96 6.34
C GLU A 329 2.70 15.80 5.98
N GLU A 330 2.36 15.06 4.92
CA GLU A 330 0.95 14.70 4.64
C GLU A 330 0.34 13.89 5.79
N ALA A 331 1.08 12.93 6.34
CA ALA A 331 0.59 12.10 7.43
C ALA A 331 0.40 12.92 8.70
N ALA A 332 1.32 13.85 9.00
CA ALA A 332 1.21 14.78 10.11
C ALA A 332 -0.08 15.62 10.02
N VAL A 333 -0.46 16.08 8.82
CA VAL A 333 -1.74 16.79 8.61
C VAL A 333 -2.93 15.93 9.00
N VAL A 334 -2.97 14.67 8.57
CA VAL A 334 -4.09 13.77 8.87
C VAL A 334 -4.14 13.42 10.36
N THR A 335 -2.99 13.07 10.96
CA THR A 335 -2.94 12.64 12.36
C THR A 335 -3.26 13.76 13.32
N ALA A 336 -2.70 14.95 13.11
CA ALA A 336 -2.97 16.09 13.98
C ALA A 336 -4.43 16.57 13.88
N ASN A 337 -5.04 16.60 12.68
CA ASN A 337 -6.47 16.92 12.58
C ASN A 337 -7.37 15.85 13.20
N LYS A 338 -7.01 14.56 13.08
CA LYS A 338 -7.77 13.49 13.73
C LYS A 338 -7.68 13.57 15.24
N GLN A 339 -6.49 13.84 15.78
CA GLN A 339 -6.27 14.02 17.22
C GLN A 339 -7.06 15.22 17.75
N ALA A 340 -6.98 16.37 17.07
CA ALA A 340 -7.73 17.57 17.45
C ALA A 340 -9.25 17.33 17.35
N TYR A 341 -9.73 16.60 16.35
CA TYR A 341 -11.14 16.23 16.23
C TYR A 341 -11.60 15.31 17.37
N THR A 342 -10.78 14.31 17.75
CA THR A 342 -11.09 13.44 18.89
C THR A 342 -11.22 14.25 20.18
N GLN A 343 -10.32 15.21 20.41
CA GLN A 343 -10.41 16.12 21.57
C GLN A 343 -11.64 17.03 21.48
N TYR A 344 -11.91 17.61 20.31
CA TYR A 344 -13.12 18.40 20.04
C TYR A 344 -14.41 17.62 20.37
N LYS A 345 -14.49 16.35 19.96
CA LYS A 345 -15.63 15.47 20.28
C LYS A 345 -15.70 15.13 21.76
N ALA A 346 -14.56 14.91 22.42
CA ALA A 346 -14.49 14.64 23.86
C ALA A 346 -14.99 15.84 24.70
N GLU A 347 -14.81 17.05 24.21
CA GLU A 347 -15.28 18.30 24.84
C GLU A 347 -16.73 18.67 24.46
N GLY A 348 -17.49 17.74 23.87
CA GLY A 348 -18.91 17.95 23.54
C GLY A 348 -19.17 18.60 22.18
N GLY A 349 -18.16 18.68 21.31
CA GLY A 349 -18.31 19.21 19.96
C GLY A 349 -19.33 18.44 19.11
N ASP A 350 -20.14 19.17 18.34
CA ASP A 350 -21.28 18.65 17.57
C ASP A 350 -20.96 18.41 16.08
N LEU A 351 -20.05 19.19 15.51
CA LEU A 351 -19.60 19.07 14.12
C LEU A 351 -19.13 17.65 13.77
N GLY A 352 -19.50 17.19 12.58
CA GLY A 352 -18.89 16.02 11.95
C GLY A 352 -17.46 16.32 11.45
N TYR A 353 -16.66 15.28 11.23
CA TYR A 353 -15.23 15.43 10.90
C TYR A 353 -14.94 16.26 9.65
N THR A 354 -15.80 16.22 8.62
CA THR A 354 -15.63 17.07 7.43
C THR A 354 -15.85 18.54 7.75
N ALA A 355 -16.96 18.87 8.43
CA ALA A 355 -17.25 20.24 8.83
C ALA A 355 -16.18 20.79 9.79
N PHE A 356 -15.67 19.97 10.71
CA PHE A 356 -14.54 20.35 11.57
C PHE A 356 -13.30 20.74 10.75
N ARG A 357 -12.91 19.93 9.76
CA ARG A 357 -11.74 20.23 8.90
C ARG A 357 -11.94 21.46 8.03
N GLU A 358 -13.18 21.73 7.60
CA GLU A 358 -13.53 22.97 6.89
C GLU A 358 -13.33 24.19 7.79
N GLN A 359 -13.80 24.14 9.05
CA GLN A 359 -13.59 25.22 10.02
C GLN A 359 -12.10 25.43 10.33
N VAL A 360 -11.30 24.36 10.39
CA VAL A 360 -9.84 24.47 10.54
C VAL A 360 -9.21 25.17 9.34
N GLY A 361 -9.63 24.87 8.11
CA GLY A 361 -9.13 25.57 6.93
C GLY A 361 -9.58 27.03 6.85
N GLU A 362 -10.78 27.34 7.33
CA GLU A 362 -11.23 28.73 7.48
C GLU A 362 -10.38 29.49 8.50
N ALA A 363 -10.08 28.88 9.65
CA ALA A 363 -9.18 29.45 10.65
C ALA A 363 -7.78 29.70 10.07
N LEU A 364 -7.23 28.72 9.32
CA LEU A 364 -5.94 28.84 8.62
C LEU A 364 -5.88 29.99 7.61
N ARG A 365 -7.00 30.36 6.97
CA ARG A 365 -7.09 31.53 6.07
C ARG A 365 -7.16 32.85 6.83
N ASN A 366 -7.66 32.82 8.06
CA ASN A 366 -8.01 33.99 8.87
C ASN A 366 -7.04 34.22 10.05
N GLY A 367 -5.75 33.98 9.86
CA GLY A 367 -4.74 34.23 10.90
C GLY A 367 -4.64 33.16 11.97
N ASP A 368 -5.12 31.94 11.69
CA ASP A 368 -5.17 30.81 12.65
C ASP A 368 -6.08 31.07 13.84
N VAL A 369 -7.09 31.94 13.68
CA VAL A 369 -8.03 32.33 14.74
C VAL A 369 -9.39 31.70 14.50
N HIS A 370 -10.00 31.16 15.56
CA HIS A 370 -11.35 30.63 15.52
C HIS A 370 -12.05 30.74 16.88
N VAL A 371 -13.38 30.89 16.88
CA VAL A 371 -14.18 30.99 18.12
C VAL A 371 -14.11 29.73 18.99
N ASN A 372 -13.93 28.57 18.35
CA ASN A 372 -13.69 27.31 19.01
C ASN A 372 -12.19 27.09 19.22
N ALA A 373 -11.77 26.94 20.48
CA ALA A 373 -10.37 26.76 20.86
C ALA A 373 -9.70 25.56 20.19
N LYS A 374 -10.40 24.42 20.02
CA LYS A 374 -9.83 23.22 19.38
C LYS A 374 -9.66 23.34 17.89
N VAL A 375 -10.56 24.05 17.22
CA VAL A 375 -10.38 24.41 15.80
C VAL A 375 -9.17 25.34 15.64
N GLN A 376 -9.00 26.30 16.56
CA GLN A 376 -7.86 27.21 16.57
C GLN A 376 -6.53 26.47 16.85
N GLU A 377 -6.48 25.63 17.88
CA GLU A 377 -5.31 24.79 18.19
C GLU A 377 -4.94 23.89 16.99
N ALA A 378 -5.93 23.29 16.33
CA ALA A 378 -5.71 22.50 15.12
C ALA A 378 -5.11 23.33 13.98
N ALA A 379 -5.64 24.54 13.74
CA ALA A 379 -5.10 25.46 12.74
C ALA A 379 -3.64 25.84 13.05
N GLN A 380 -3.32 26.16 14.30
CA GLN A 380 -1.96 26.48 14.74
C GLN A 380 -1.01 25.29 14.59
N ALA A 381 -1.47 24.06 14.88
CA ALA A 381 -0.68 22.86 14.63
C ALA A 381 -0.39 22.68 13.13
N MET A 382 -1.40 22.84 12.27
CA MET A 382 -1.25 22.75 10.80
C MET A 382 -0.34 23.83 10.23
N ARG A 383 -0.31 25.02 10.85
CA ARG A 383 0.57 26.13 10.47
C ARG A 383 2.03 25.72 10.47
N THR A 384 2.45 24.85 11.40
CA THR A 384 3.83 24.35 11.46
C THR A 384 4.20 23.56 10.20
N VAL A 385 3.31 22.71 9.71
CA VAL A 385 3.50 21.93 8.48
C VAL A 385 3.52 22.83 7.26
N ILE A 386 2.58 23.79 7.18
CA ILE A 386 2.53 24.79 6.10
C ILE A 386 3.85 25.56 6.02
N ASN A 387 4.36 26.00 7.17
CA ASN A 387 5.60 26.79 7.22
C ASN A 387 6.82 25.99 6.77
N ARG A 388 6.90 24.68 7.06
CA ARG A 388 7.99 23.83 6.54
C ARG A 388 8.02 23.80 5.02
N VAL A 389 6.88 23.57 4.38
CA VAL A 389 6.78 23.58 2.91
C VAL A 389 7.06 24.97 2.36
N LYS A 390 6.47 26.00 2.97
CA LYS A 390 6.65 27.41 2.58
C LYS A 390 8.12 27.81 2.59
N THR A 391 8.83 27.56 3.70
CA THR A 391 10.25 27.90 3.85
C THR A 391 11.09 27.17 2.80
N ALA A 392 10.85 25.87 2.58
CA ALA A 392 11.57 25.12 1.55
C ALA A 392 11.34 25.68 0.12
N GLN A 393 10.14 26.20 -0.17
CA GLN A 393 9.90 26.89 -1.44
C GLN A 393 10.59 28.25 -1.51
N GLN A 394 10.59 29.02 -0.42
CA GLN A 394 11.24 30.34 -0.33
C GLN A 394 12.76 30.24 -0.48
N GLU A 395 13.40 29.27 0.17
CA GLU A 395 14.85 28.99 0.04
C GLU A 395 15.29 28.72 -1.39
N LEU A 396 14.39 28.16 -2.21
CA LEU A 396 14.63 27.83 -3.62
C LEU A 396 14.12 28.91 -4.59
N GLY A 397 13.61 30.04 -4.09
CA GLY A 397 13.03 31.10 -4.92
C GLY A 397 11.73 30.70 -5.65
N LEU A 398 11.11 29.58 -5.26
CA LEU A 398 9.83 29.11 -5.82
C LEU A 398 8.63 29.88 -5.25
N LEU A 399 8.82 30.54 -4.11
CA LEU A 399 7.80 31.33 -3.44
C LEU A 399 8.35 32.70 -3.00
N PRO A 400 7.60 33.80 -3.19
CA PRO A 400 8.02 35.12 -2.73
C PRO A 400 8.21 35.21 -1.20
N PRO A 401 9.02 36.17 -0.72
CA PRO A 401 9.15 36.46 0.70
C PRO A 401 7.83 36.86 1.37
N ASP A 402 7.72 36.64 2.68
CA ASP A 402 6.48 36.89 3.45
C ASP A 402 5.96 38.33 3.34
N ALA A 403 6.83 39.32 3.15
CA ALA A 403 6.46 40.72 2.95
C ALA A 403 5.59 40.91 1.69
N GLU A 404 5.95 40.25 0.59
CA GLU A 404 5.19 40.30 -0.67
C GLU A 404 3.89 39.51 -0.56
N LEU A 405 3.89 38.38 0.17
CA LEU A 405 2.68 37.59 0.40
C LEU A 405 1.63 38.37 1.20
N LYS A 406 2.07 39.12 2.21
CA LYS A 406 1.20 40.03 2.98
C LYS A 406 0.68 41.18 2.11
N ALA A 407 1.53 41.74 1.25
CA ALA A 407 1.14 42.81 0.31
C ALA A 407 0.08 42.38 -0.72
N MET A 408 -0.04 41.07 -1.01
CA MET A 408 -1.11 40.50 -1.85
C MET A 408 -2.45 40.30 -1.11
N GLY A 409 -2.60 40.84 0.11
CA GLY A 409 -3.85 40.83 0.86
C GLY A 409 -4.11 39.56 1.67
N GLN A 410 -3.06 38.83 2.07
CA GLN A 410 -3.16 37.63 2.90
C GLN A 410 -2.83 37.92 4.37
N THR A 411 -3.78 37.65 5.28
CA THR A 411 -3.56 37.70 6.74
C THR A 411 -2.60 36.59 7.19
N SER A 412 -2.75 35.39 6.64
CA SER A 412 -1.90 34.21 6.86
C SER A 412 -1.78 33.38 5.57
N TYR A 413 -0.62 32.75 5.34
CA TYR A 413 -0.39 31.98 4.11
C TYR A 413 -1.12 30.63 4.14
N PHE A 414 -2.23 30.46 3.43
CA PHE A 414 -2.84 29.14 3.23
C PHE A 414 -3.03 28.85 1.73
N PRO A 415 -2.69 27.66 1.21
CA PRO A 415 -2.80 27.37 -0.21
C PRO A 415 -4.23 27.54 -0.75
N ARG A 416 -4.34 28.05 -1.98
CA ARG A 416 -5.61 28.19 -2.68
C ARG A 416 -5.85 26.97 -3.55
N VAL A 417 -6.98 26.30 -3.31
CA VAL A 417 -7.50 25.25 -4.19
C VAL A 417 -8.91 25.67 -4.57
N TYR A 418 -9.17 25.78 -5.87
CA TYR A 418 -10.44 26.31 -6.39
C TYR A 418 -11.48 25.20 -6.54
N LYS A 419 -12.72 25.49 -6.17
CA LYS A 419 -13.90 24.65 -6.43
C LYS A 419 -14.35 24.83 -7.87
N VAL A 420 -13.62 24.21 -8.80
CA VAL A 420 -13.82 24.35 -10.26
C VAL A 420 -15.28 24.11 -10.66
N GLY A 421 -15.93 23.07 -10.12
CA GLY A 421 -17.35 22.80 -10.41
C GLY A 421 -18.27 23.97 -10.07
N LYS A 422 -18.03 24.65 -8.93
CA LYS A 422 -18.82 25.81 -8.51
C LYS A 422 -18.50 27.06 -9.35
N ILE A 423 -17.24 27.26 -9.71
CA ILE A 423 -16.83 28.35 -10.62
C ILE A 423 -17.46 28.16 -12.00
N VAL A 424 -17.54 26.94 -12.51
CA VAL A 424 -18.20 26.65 -13.79
C VAL A 424 -19.71 26.86 -13.69
N SER A 425 -20.36 26.39 -12.62
CA SER A 425 -21.82 26.55 -12.46
C SER A 425 -22.24 27.99 -12.18
N GLU A 426 -21.38 28.78 -11.52
CA GLU A 426 -21.63 30.17 -11.15
C GLU A 426 -20.67 31.14 -11.86
N ARG A 427 -20.32 30.83 -13.11
CA ARG A 427 -19.28 31.54 -13.87
C ARG A 427 -19.46 33.05 -13.86
N ASP A 428 -20.68 33.52 -14.10
CA ASP A 428 -20.98 34.95 -14.18
C ASP A 428 -20.86 35.64 -12.82
N LYS A 429 -21.29 34.99 -11.74
CA LYS A 429 -21.14 35.53 -10.38
C LYS A 429 -19.66 35.67 -10.01
N PHE A 430 -18.86 34.64 -10.29
CA PHE A 430 -17.43 34.67 -10.01
C PHE A 430 -16.71 35.70 -10.91
N ARG A 431 -17.06 35.80 -12.19
CA ARG A 431 -16.57 36.83 -13.10
C ARG A 431 -16.86 38.24 -12.57
N ASN A 432 -18.12 38.52 -12.21
CA ASN A 432 -18.53 39.82 -11.72
C ASN A 432 -17.78 40.20 -10.43
N MET A 433 -17.55 39.25 -9.51
CA MET A 433 -16.71 39.47 -8.33
C MET A 433 -15.30 39.93 -8.70
N LEU A 434 -14.64 39.26 -9.66
CA LEU A 434 -13.30 39.62 -10.10
C LEU A 434 -13.26 41.02 -10.74
N VAL A 435 -14.24 41.29 -11.62
CA VAL A 435 -14.38 42.60 -12.29
C VAL A 435 -14.62 43.72 -11.29
N ASP A 436 -15.53 43.52 -10.33
CA ASP A 436 -15.83 44.50 -9.29
C ASP A 436 -14.62 44.79 -8.39
N TRP A 437 -13.82 43.77 -8.08
CA TRP A 437 -12.61 43.95 -7.27
C TRP A 437 -11.53 44.74 -8.02
N TRP A 438 -11.24 44.35 -9.27
CA TRP A 438 -10.15 44.97 -10.04
C TRP A 438 -10.50 46.35 -10.61
N SER A 439 -11.77 46.64 -10.82
CA SER A 439 -12.24 47.97 -11.20
C SER A 439 -12.27 48.96 -10.02
N ARG A 440 -12.16 48.48 -8.77
CA ARG A 440 -12.24 49.32 -7.54
C ARG A 440 -10.93 49.41 -6.73
N GLY A 441 -9.88 48.67 -7.09
CA GLY A 441 -8.61 48.58 -6.33
C GLY A 441 -7.52 49.61 -6.70
N GLU A 442 -6.42 49.67 -5.95
CA GLU A 442 -5.29 50.62 -6.14
C GLU A 442 -4.59 50.55 -7.52
N LYS A 443 -4.70 49.42 -8.23
CA LYS A 443 -4.32 49.29 -9.64
C LYS A 443 -5.60 49.23 -10.47
N THR A 444 -6.26 50.37 -10.65
CA THR A 444 -7.52 50.47 -11.39
C THR A 444 -7.30 50.07 -12.85
N MET A 445 -7.84 48.92 -13.24
CA MET A 445 -8.02 48.55 -14.64
C MET A 445 -9.37 49.07 -15.13
N SER A 446 -9.47 49.38 -16.43
CA SER A 446 -10.77 49.70 -17.03
C SER A 446 -11.71 48.50 -16.87
N ARG A 447 -13.03 48.74 -16.86
CA ARG A 447 -14.00 47.65 -16.72
C ARG A 447 -13.85 46.61 -17.84
N GLU A 448 -13.55 47.06 -19.06
CA GLU A 448 -13.31 46.20 -20.21
C GLU A 448 -12.04 45.33 -20.02
N ASP A 449 -10.94 45.91 -19.54
CA ASP A 449 -9.72 45.16 -19.24
C ASP A 449 -9.91 44.17 -18.08
N ALA A 450 -10.65 44.57 -17.05
CA ALA A 450 -10.97 43.73 -15.90
C ALA A 450 -11.84 42.54 -16.31
N GLU A 451 -12.74 42.74 -17.28
CA GLU A 451 -13.56 41.69 -17.89
C GLU A 451 -12.71 40.66 -18.66
N ILE A 452 -11.80 41.11 -19.52
CA ILE A 452 -10.85 40.24 -20.25
C ILE A 452 -9.94 39.49 -19.28
N ALA A 453 -9.42 40.16 -18.25
CA ALA A 453 -8.60 39.56 -17.22
C ALA A 453 -9.37 38.52 -16.40
N ALA A 454 -10.65 38.77 -16.10
CA ALA A 454 -11.51 37.84 -15.38
C ALA A 454 -11.78 36.59 -16.20
N ASP A 455 -12.15 36.75 -17.47
CA ASP A 455 -12.38 35.63 -18.37
C ASP A 455 -11.10 34.79 -18.59
N THR A 456 -9.96 35.44 -18.77
CA THR A 456 -8.65 34.76 -18.86
C THR A 456 -8.33 34.01 -17.57
N THR A 457 -8.59 34.61 -16.41
CA THR A 457 -8.33 33.99 -15.11
C THR A 457 -9.25 32.80 -14.86
N ILE A 458 -10.54 32.92 -15.18
CA ILE A 458 -11.50 31.82 -15.10
C ILE A 458 -11.07 30.67 -16.00
N ASN A 459 -10.71 30.95 -17.25
CA ASN A 459 -10.26 29.93 -18.19
C ASN A 459 -8.99 29.23 -17.69
N ARG A 460 -8.05 29.97 -17.09
CA ARG A 460 -6.86 29.39 -16.44
C ARG A 460 -7.20 28.52 -15.22
N ILE A 461 -8.18 28.92 -14.41
CA ILE A 461 -8.64 28.16 -13.24
C ILE A 461 -9.39 26.88 -13.66
N VAL A 462 -10.23 26.96 -14.68
CA VAL A 462 -11.06 25.85 -15.19
C VAL A 462 -10.27 24.92 -16.11
N GLY A 463 -9.12 25.37 -16.63
CA GLY A 463 -8.22 24.56 -17.45
C GLY A 463 -8.52 24.57 -18.95
N ALA A 464 -9.41 25.43 -19.42
CA ALA A 464 -9.72 25.56 -20.85
C ALA A 464 -8.66 26.39 -21.59
N LYS A 465 -8.06 25.83 -22.65
CA LYS A 465 -7.17 26.54 -23.59
C LYS A 465 -7.98 27.58 -24.39
N ILE A 466 -7.44 28.80 -24.52
CA ILE A 466 -7.78 29.71 -25.61
C ILE A 466 -6.91 29.28 -26.82
N PRO A 467 -7.49 29.09 -28.02
CA PRO A 467 -6.72 28.79 -29.23
C PRO A 467 -6.13 30.08 -29.80
N GLN A 468 -4.94 30.46 -29.36
CA GLN A 468 -3.90 31.12 -30.16
C GLN A 468 -2.63 31.25 -29.30
N GLU A 469 -1.47 31.15 -29.95
CA GLU A 469 -0.10 31.13 -29.40
C GLU A 469 0.46 29.75 -28.98
N PHE A 470 0.68 28.94 -30.00
CA PHE A 470 1.90 28.13 -30.07
C PHE A 470 3.10 29.06 -30.29
N ALA A 471 3.80 29.39 -29.21
CA ALA A 471 5.21 29.79 -29.23
C ALA A 471 5.80 29.58 -27.83
N ASN A 472 6.28 28.36 -27.59
CA ASN A 472 7.40 27.96 -26.71
C ASN A 472 7.19 26.55 -26.16
N VAL A 473 7.93 25.60 -26.74
CA VAL A 473 7.95 24.16 -26.44
C VAL A 473 8.57 23.84 -25.06
N PHE A 474 8.73 24.82 -24.16
CA PHE A 474 9.38 24.65 -22.86
C PHE A 474 8.58 25.17 -21.65
N MET A 475 7.25 25.30 -21.75
CA MET A 475 6.42 25.47 -20.55
C MET A 475 5.93 24.13 -20.01
N VAL A 476 6.65 23.59 -19.03
CA VAL A 476 6.12 22.56 -18.11
C VAL A 476 4.84 23.12 -17.50
N LYS A 477 3.71 22.43 -17.70
CA LYS A 477 2.42 22.77 -17.07
C LYS A 477 2.63 22.81 -15.55
N ALA A 478 2.90 23.98 -14.95
CA ALA A 478 3.05 24.04 -13.50
C ALA A 478 1.73 23.60 -12.81
N PRO A 479 1.80 22.81 -11.72
CA PRO A 479 0.62 22.36 -10.96
C PRO A 479 -0.26 23.52 -10.50
N GLY A 480 -1.56 23.25 -10.40
CA GLY A 480 -2.60 24.25 -10.21
C GLY A 480 -2.48 25.09 -8.93
N SER A 481 -1.86 24.60 -7.86
CA SER A 481 -1.67 25.39 -6.63
C SER A 481 -0.52 26.39 -6.72
N THR A 482 0.57 26.13 -7.43
CA THR A 482 1.67 27.12 -7.59
C THR A 482 1.30 28.22 -8.59
N LYS A 483 0.55 27.88 -9.66
CA LYS A 483 0.00 28.89 -10.59
C LYS A 483 -1.09 29.79 -9.97
N SER A 484 -1.70 29.37 -8.87
CA SER A 484 -2.84 30.06 -8.25
C SER A 484 -2.53 31.43 -7.65
N ARG A 485 -1.24 31.82 -7.59
CA ARG A 485 -0.77 33.02 -6.89
C ARG A 485 -0.62 34.27 -7.76
N THR A 486 -1.14 34.26 -8.99
CA THR A 486 -1.24 35.48 -9.82
C THR A 486 -2.53 36.27 -9.59
N LEU A 487 -3.50 35.73 -8.83
CA LEU A 487 -4.79 36.36 -8.59
C LEU A 487 -4.74 37.25 -7.32
N SER A 488 -4.53 38.55 -7.50
CA SER A 488 -4.48 39.56 -6.42
C SER A 488 -5.88 39.91 -5.87
N VAL A 489 -6.61 38.90 -5.40
CA VAL A 489 -7.94 39.03 -4.77
C VAL A 489 -7.86 38.46 -3.34
N PRO A 490 -8.41 39.14 -2.31
CA PRO A 490 -8.46 38.64 -0.95
C PRO A 490 -9.26 37.33 -0.82
N ASP A 491 -8.75 36.37 -0.04
CA ASP A 491 -9.40 35.07 0.19
C ASP A 491 -10.83 35.20 0.74
N ARG A 492 -11.10 36.23 1.56
CA ARG A 492 -12.42 36.50 2.13
C ARG A 492 -13.51 36.70 1.07
N LEU A 493 -13.17 37.26 -0.09
CA LEU A 493 -14.12 37.45 -1.20
C LEU A 493 -14.35 36.15 -1.97
N MET A 494 -13.33 35.30 -2.04
CA MET A 494 -13.37 34.04 -2.78
C MET A 494 -13.75 32.83 -1.92
N LYS A 495 -14.09 33.02 -0.63
CA LYS A 495 -14.35 31.95 0.35
C LYS A 495 -15.22 30.83 -0.24
N ASP A 496 -16.31 31.21 -0.89
CA ASP A 496 -17.29 30.31 -1.48
C ASP A 496 -16.77 29.48 -2.65
N TYR A 497 -15.73 29.95 -3.33
CA TYR A 497 -15.08 29.35 -4.51
C TYR A 497 -13.76 28.66 -4.17
N LEU A 498 -13.33 28.72 -2.91
CA LEU A 498 -12.14 28.05 -2.40
C LEU A 498 -12.53 26.80 -1.60
N GLU A 499 -11.64 25.82 -1.65
CA GLU A 499 -11.71 24.64 -0.79
C GLU A 499 -11.24 25.00 0.62
N SER A 500 -12.05 24.59 1.61
CA SER A 500 -11.81 24.87 3.03
C SER A 500 -11.41 23.62 3.79
N ASP A 501 -11.57 22.42 3.23
CA ASP A 501 -11.11 21.19 3.88
C ASP A 501 -9.57 21.22 4.05
N ALA A 502 -9.12 21.44 5.29
CA ALA A 502 -7.70 21.58 5.61
C ALA A 502 -6.86 20.36 5.19
N ASN A 503 -7.37 19.13 5.35
CA ASN A 503 -6.62 17.94 4.93
C ASN A 503 -6.47 17.94 3.42
N TYR A 504 -7.57 18.14 2.69
CA TYR A 504 -7.55 18.07 1.23
C TYR A 504 -6.63 19.14 0.63
N VAL A 505 -6.73 20.39 1.10
CA VAL A 505 -5.90 21.50 0.62
C VAL A 505 -4.42 21.25 0.90
N LEU A 506 -4.08 20.86 2.13
CA LEU A 506 -2.68 20.70 2.52
C LEU A 506 -2.04 19.46 1.90
N GLN A 507 -2.72 18.32 1.87
CA GLN A 507 -2.22 17.12 1.20
C GLN A 507 -1.94 17.38 -0.28
N ARG A 508 -2.91 17.98 -0.97
CA ARG A 508 -2.72 18.37 -2.37
C ARG A 508 -1.55 19.33 -2.54
N HIS A 509 -1.45 20.37 -1.70
CA HIS A 509 -0.35 21.33 -1.77
C HIS A 509 1.02 20.67 -1.52
N ILE A 510 1.15 19.81 -0.51
CA ILE A 510 2.39 19.09 -0.20
C ILE A 510 2.82 18.22 -1.39
N ARG A 511 1.89 17.49 -2.02
CA ARG A 511 2.19 16.67 -3.21
C ARG A 511 2.68 17.51 -4.38
N GLU A 512 2.00 18.62 -4.67
CA GLU A 512 2.35 19.50 -5.79
C GLU A 512 3.68 20.23 -5.53
N ALA A 513 3.89 20.75 -4.31
CA ALA A 513 5.09 21.50 -3.95
C ALA A 513 6.33 20.62 -3.82
N SER A 514 6.21 19.42 -3.25
CA SER A 514 7.35 18.53 -3.02
C SER A 514 8.08 18.15 -4.31
N ALA A 515 7.36 17.85 -5.39
CA ALA A 515 7.96 17.57 -6.69
C ALA A 515 8.78 18.76 -7.21
N GLU A 516 8.25 19.97 -7.11
CA GLU A 516 8.93 21.19 -7.58
C GLU A 516 10.18 21.52 -6.73
N ILE A 517 10.08 21.37 -5.41
CA ILE A 517 11.18 21.56 -4.47
C ILE A 517 12.32 20.58 -4.79
N GLU A 518 12.03 19.28 -4.89
CA GLU A 518 13.09 18.27 -5.06
C GLU A 518 13.70 18.27 -6.47
N LEU A 519 12.92 18.59 -7.51
CA LEU A 519 13.46 18.79 -8.85
C LEU A 519 14.42 19.99 -8.89
N THR A 520 14.02 21.12 -8.29
CA THR A 520 14.86 22.33 -8.24
C THR A 520 16.11 22.10 -7.39
N ARG A 521 16.00 21.40 -6.26
CA ARG A 521 17.16 21.05 -5.42
C ARG A 521 18.14 20.11 -6.12
N THR A 522 17.63 19.16 -6.91
CA THR A 522 18.47 18.14 -7.57
C THR A 522 19.10 18.66 -8.86
N PHE A 523 18.32 19.36 -9.70
CA PHE A 523 18.71 19.74 -11.06
C PHE A 523 18.93 21.24 -11.25
N GLY A 524 18.68 22.06 -10.23
CA GLY A 524 18.74 23.53 -10.27
C GLY A 524 17.46 24.18 -10.80
N ASN A 525 16.68 23.48 -11.63
CA ASN A 525 15.37 23.93 -12.08
C ASN A 525 14.44 22.72 -12.33
N LYS A 526 13.12 22.99 -12.36
CA LYS A 526 12.10 21.96 -12.61
C LYS A 526 11.99 21.51 -14.07
N SER A 527 12.56 22.26 -15.01
CA SER A 527 12.44 21.99 -16.46
C SER A 527 13.48 20.98 -16.95
N LEU A 528 14.59 20.81 -16.20
CA LEU A 528 15.75 19.99 -16.51
C LEU A 528 16.55 20.50 -17.73
N ASP A 529 16.45 21.80 -18.05
CA ASP A 529 16.99 22.37 -19.30
C ASP A 529 18.49 22.08 -19.47
N SER A 530 19.28 22.18 -18.39
CA SER A 530 20.70 21.85 -18.40
C SER A 530 20.98 20.37 -18.70
N GLN A 531 20.17 19.47 -18.15
CA GLN A 531 20.33 18.03 -18.34
C GLN A 531 19.92 17.63 -19.75
N LEU A 532 18.83 18.19 -20.27
CA LEU A 532 18.36 17.95 -21.63
C LEU A 532 19.39 18.42 -22.66
N THR A 533 19.99 19.59 -22.44
CA THR A 533 21.07 20.12 -23.29
C THR A 533 22.31 19.22 -23.23
N ALA A 534 22.75 18.82 -22.03
CA ALA A 534 23.91 17.93 -21.88
C ALA A 534 23.72 16.58 -22.60
N ILE A 535 22.51 16.02 -22.57
CA ILE A 535 22.18 14.79 -23.30
C ILE A 535 22.24 15.02 -24.81
N GLN A 536 21.69 16.13 -25.30
CA GLN A 536 21.75 16.48 -26.72
C GLN A 536 23.19 16.62 -27.20
N ASP A 537 24.03 17.36 -26.45
CA ASP A 537 25.43 17.58 -26.77
C ASP A 537 26.24 16.27 -26.78
N GLU A 538 26.00 15.37 -25.82
CA GLU A 538 26.64 14.06 -25.78
C GLU A 538 26.25 13.21 -27.00
N TYR A 539 24.96 13.18 -27.36
CA TYR A 539 24.52 12.46 -28.55
C TYR A 539 25.11 13.03 -29.84
N ASP A 540 25.22 14.35 -29.95
CA ASP A 540 25.86 14.98 -31.09
C ASP A 540 27.35 14.60 -31.18
N ALA A 541 28.05 14.51 -30.05
CA ALA A 541 29.40 13.97 -30.01
C ALA A 541 29.46 12.48 -30.41
N LEU A 542 28.55 11.64 -29.91
CA LEU A 542 28.47 10.22 -30.26
C LEU A 542 28.21 10.00 -31.75
N MET A 543 27.34 10.81 -32.36
CA MET A 543 27.04 10.77 -33.80
C MET A 543 28.26 11.17 -34.64
N ARG A 544 29.03 12.17 -34.21
CA ARG A 544 30.30 12.55 -34.86
C ARG A 544 31.35 11.43 -34.78
N LEU A 545 31.44 10.75 -33.63
CA LEU A 545 32.38 9.64 -33.41
C LEU A 545 31.97 8.35 -34.15
N ARG A 546 30.68 8.12 -34.34
CA ARG A 546 30.11 6.91 -34.95
C ARG A 546 29.14 7.26 -36.09
N PRO A 547 29.64 7.79 -37.22
CA PRO A 547 28.78 8.21 -38.33
C PRO A 547 27.96 7.06 -38.92
N ALA A 548 28.47 5.83 -38.90
CA ALA A 548 27.75 4.64 -39.34
C ALA A 548 26.49 4.30 -38.50
N GLU A 549 26.42 4.79 -37.26
CA GLU A 549 25.28 4.56 -36.35
C GLU A 549 24.39 5.81 -36.21
N GLN A 550 24.58 6.84 -37.04
CA GLN A 550 23.96 8.16 -36.84
C GLN A 550 22.42 8.09 -36.73
N GLU A 551 21.75 7.36 -37.62
CA GLU A 551 20.28 7.22 -37.57
C GLU A 551 19.81 6.53 -36.28
N LYS A 552 20.53 5.49 -35.86
CA LYS A 552 20.23 4.74 -34.63
C LYS A 552 20.44 5.63 -33.39
N LEU A 553 21.51 6.42 -33.37
CA LEU A 553 21.81 7.35 -32.29
C LEU A 553 20.82 8.53 -32.25
N ALA A 554 20.37 9.03 -33.40
CA ALA A 554 19.33 10.06 -33.46
C ALA A 554 18.01 9.57 -32.87
N LYS A 555 17.58 8.34 -33.23
CA LYS A 555 16.38 7.70 -32.63
C LYS A 555 16.54 7.46 -31.13
N ALA A 556 17.74 7.06 -30.69
CA ALA A 556 18.04 6.88 -29.26
C ALA A 556 17.98 8.20 -28.49
N ARG A 557 18.54 9.29 -29.05
CA ARG A 557 18.44 10.65 -28.49
C ARG A 557 16.99 11.07 -28.28
N GLU A 558 16.15 10.92 -29.31
CA GLU A 558 14.74 11.28 -29.23
C GLU A 558 13.99 10.43 -28.19
N ALA A 559 14.28 9.14 -28.13
CA ALA A 559 13.67 8.23 -27.15
C ALA A 559 14.06 8.59 -25.71
N ASP A 560 15.34 8.93 -25.47
CA ASP A 560 15.83 9.28 -24.14
C ASP A 560 15.27 10.62 -23.66
N LEU A 561 15.26 11.64 -24.52
CA LEU A 561 14.68 12.94 -24.18
C LEU A 561 13.18 12.80 -23.87
N ARG A 562 12.44 12.05 -24.69
CA ARG A 562 11.02 11.74 -24.44
C ARG A 562 10.84 11.04 -23.11
N ASP A 563 11.64 10.03 -22.82
CA ASP A 563 11.49 9.22 -21.61
C ASP A 563 11.86 10.04 -20.35
N ILE A 564 12.92 10.87 -20.37
CA ILE A 564 13.28 11.76 -19.24
C ILE A 564 12.21 12.82 -19.00
N LEU A 565 11.72 13.48 -20.06
CA LEU A 565 10.62 14.44 -19.95
C LEU A 565 9.36 13.77 -19.38
N ALA A 566 9.06 12.55 -19.82
CA ALA A 566 7.93 11.79 -19.29
C ALA A 566 8.10 11.41 -17.81
N LEU A 567 9.29 11.00 -17.38
CA LEU A 567 9.57 10.74 -15.96
C LEU A 567 9.38 12.01 -15.11
N ARG A 568 9.93 13.14 -15.57
CA ARG A 568 9.76 14.45 -14.91
C ARG A 568 8.28 14.81 -14.80
N ASP A 569 7.55 14.74 -15.90
CA ASP A 569 6.13 15.12 -15.95
C ASP A 569 5.26 14.17 -15.10
N ARG A 570 5.64 12.89 -14.97
CA ARG A 570 5.00 11.93 -14.05
C ARG A 570 5.23 12.29 -12.60
N LEU A 571 6.47 12.67 -12.24
CA LEU A 571 6.80 13.09 -10.88
C LEU A 571 6.00 14.34 -10.47
N VAL A 572 5.79 15.27 -11.40
CA VAL A 572 5.01 16.50 -11.19
C VAL A 572 3.49 16.26 -11.32
N GLY A 573 3.05 15.09 -11.79
CA GLY A 573 1.63 14.75 -11.95
C GLY A 573 0.95 15.40 -13.17
N THR A 574 1.72 15.79 -14.19
CA THR A 574 1.23 16.49 -15.39
C THR A 574 1.23 15.61 -16.64
N TYR A 575 1.95 14.49 -16.59
CA TYR A 575 2.08 13.58 -17.71
C TYR A 575 0.76 12.88 -18.06
N GLY A 576 0.37 12.93 -19.34
CA GLY A 576 -0.88 12.33 -19.82
C GLY A 576 -2.15 13.02 -19.32
N MET A 577 -2.03 14.22 -18.72
CA MET A 577 -3.18 15.02 -18.29
C MET A 577 -4.00 15.44 -19.52
N PRO A 578 -5.30 15.05 -19.60
CA PRO A 578 -6.13 15.38 -20.74
C PRO A 578 -6.26 16.90 -20.94
N ASP A 579 -6.47 17.32 -22.19
CA ASP A 579 -6.63 18.73 -22.54
C ASP A 579 -7.86 19.36 -21.89
N ASP A 580 -8.94 18.60 -21.74
CA ASP A 580 -10.12 18.97 -20.97
C ASP A 580 -10.42 17.92 -19.88
N PRO A 581 -9.95 18.13 -18.64
CA PRO A 581 -10.26 17.26 -17.50
C PRO A 581 -11.74 17.24 -17.12
N SER A 582 -12.52 18.25 -17.52
CA SER A 582 -13.95 18.36 -17.22
C SER A 582 -14.84 17.64 -18.25
N SER A 583 -14.25 17.15 -19.34
CA SER A 583 -14.95 16.39 -20.38
C SER A 583 -15.70 15.20 -19.79
N PHE A 584 -16.91 14.95 -20.30
CA PHE A 584 -17.74 13.82 -19.89
C PHE A 584 -16.99 12.48 -19.98
N PHE A 585 -16.25 12.24 -21.06
CA PHE A 585 -15.55 10.97 -21.27
C PHE A 585 -14.42 10.73 -20.27
N VAL A 586 -13.67 11.79 -19.92
CA VAL A 586 -12.59 11.71 -18.91
C VAL A 586 -13.17 11.43 -17.53
N ARG A 587 -14.24 12.14 -17.16
CA ARG A 587 -14.94 11.94 -15.88
C ARG A 587 -15.61 10.58 -15.78
N ALA A 588 -16.31 10.15 -16.82
CA ALA A 588 -16.92 8.81 -16.89
C ALA A 588 -15.86 7.71 -16.76
N GLY A 589 -14.72 7.84 -17.44
CA GLY A 589 -13.60 6.91 -17.30
C GLY A 589 -13.01 6.87 -15.88
N ALA A 590 -12.90 8.02 -15.20
CA ALA A 590 -12.47 8.07 -13.80
C ALA A 590 -13.51 7.42 -12.86
N PHE A 591 -14.79 7.71 -13.05
CA PHE A 591 -15.88 7.11 -12.28
C PHE A 591 -15.92 5.58 -12.44
N LEU A 592 -15.83 5.07 -13.67
CA LEU A 592 -15.81 3.63 -13.93
C LEU A 592 -14.60 2.94 -13.31
N ARG A 593 -13.44 3.60 -13.27
CA ARG A 593 -12.25 3.08 -12.56
C ARG A 593 -12.48 3.03 -11.05
N SER A 594 -13.14 4.03 -10.46
CA SER A 594 -13.57 3.99 -9.05
C SER A 594 -14.58 2.86 -8.79
N ALA A 595 -15.53 2.65 -9.69
CA ALA A 595 -16.48 1.55 -9.60
C ALA A 595 -15.77 0.18 -9.69
N ASN A 596 -14.82 0.01 -10.62
CA ASN A 596 -13.98 -1.19 -10.69
C ASN A 596 -13.16 -1.40 -9.41
N PHE A 597 -12.63 -0.33 -8.82
CA PHE A 597 -11.86 -0.40 -7.59
C PHE A 597 -12.70 -1.03 -6.47
N VAL A 598 -13.92 -0.53 -6.25
CA VAL A 598 -14.79 -1.00 -5.14
C VAL A 598 -15.49 -2.33 -5.41
N THR A 599 -15.55 -2.77 -6.67
CA THR A 599 -16.20 -4.04 -7.05
C THR A 599 -15.21 -5.17 -7.35
N LYS A 600 -13.95 -4.88 -7.71
CA LYS A 600 -12.98 -5.89 -8.16
C LYS A 600 -11.77 -6.08 -7.23
N LEU A 601 -11.50 -5.15 -6.30
CA LEU A 601 -10.31 -5.21 -5.43
C LEU A 601 -10.54 -5.63 -3.98
N GLY A 602 -11.69 -6.20 -3.60
CA GLY A 602 -11.92 -6.56 -2.21
C GLY A 602 -10.98 -7.67 -1.69
N GLY A 603 -10.48 -8.52 -2.59
CA GLY A 603 -9.51 -9.57 -2.29
C GLY A 603 -8.04 -9.16 -2.46
N MET A 604 -7.73 -7.85 -2.51
CA MET A 604 -6.37 -7.38 -2.80
C MET A 604 -5.34 -7.76 -1.74
N THR A 605 -5.70 -7.73 -0.46
CA THR A 605 -4.80 -8.09 0.65
C THR A 605 -4.38 -9.56 0.58
N VAL A 606 -5.32 -10.45 0.27
CA VAL A 606 -5.02 -11.88 0.01
C VAL A 606 -4.05 -12.02 -1.16
N SER A 607 -4.18 -11.16 -2.17
CA SER A 607 -3.32 -11.16 -3.36
C SER A 607 -1.90 -10.69 -3.07
N ALA A 608 -1.71 -9.97 -1.96
CA ALA A 608 -0.42 -9.41 -1.56
C ALA A 608 0.35 -10.33 -0.59
N ILE A 609 -0.22 -11.47 -0.17
CA ILE A 609 0.49 -12.48 0.66
C ILE A 609 1.87 -12.84 0.08
N PRO A 610 2.04 -13.06 -1.24
CA PRO A 610 3.36 -13.35 -1.79
C PRO A 610 4.40 -12.24 -1.57
N ASP A 611 3.99 -10.98 -1.36
CA ASP A 611 4.92 -9.87 -1.08
C ASP A 611 5.69 -10.09 0.23
N LEU A 612 5.20 -10.93 1.15
CA LEU A 612 5.92 -11.32 2.38
C LEU A 612 7.29 -11.97 2.09
N ALA A 613 7.39 -12.71 1.00
CA ALA A 613 8.64 -13.36 0.58
C ALA A 613 9.73 -12.37 0.18
N ARG A 614 9.37 -11.12 -0.14
CA ARG A 614 10.32 -10.09 -0.58
C ARG A 614 11.30 -9.72 0.52
N GLY A 615 10.85 -9.67 1.77
CA GLY A 615 11.75 -9.46 2.92
C GLY A 615 12.85 -10.50 2.95
N MET A 616 12.52 -11.78 2.72
CA MET A 616 13.49 -12.86 2.66
C MET A 616 14.46 -12.76 1.49
N MET A 617 13.97 -12.35 0.32
CA MET A 617 14.83 -12.18 -0.87
C MET A 617 15.88 -11.11 -0.71
N VAL A 618 15.55 -10.04 0.04
CA VAL A 618 16.40 -8.86 0.18
C VAL A 618 17.24 -8.92 1.46
N ASN A 619 16.66 -9.38 2.57
CA ASN A 619 17.27 -9.31 3.90
C ASN A 619 17.75 -10.66 4.44
N GLY A 620 17.44 -11.76 3.77
CA GLY A 620 17.67 -13.09 4.31
C GLY A 620 16.49 -13.59 5.14
N PHE A 621 16.37 -14.91 5.27
CA PHE A 621 15.35 -15.55 6.09
C PHE A 621 15.52 -15.21 7.58
N SER A 622 16.75 -15.32 8.10
CA SER A 622 17.04 -15.12 9.53
C SER A 622 16.66 -13.72 10.02
N ASN A 623 17.12 -12.67 9.32
CA ASN A 623 16.78 -11.28 9.67
C ASN A 623 15.29 -10.98 9.53
N THR A 624 14.65 -11.56 8.52
CA THR A 624 13.20 -11.42 8.31
C THR A 624 12.42 -12.01 9.48
N MET A 625 12.78 -13.23 9.91
CA MET A 625 12.14 -13.88 11.06
C MET A 625 12.40 -13.16 12.36
N ARG A 626 13.63 -12.67 12.59
CA ARG A 626 13.95 -11.83 13.74
C ARG A 626 13.06 -10.56 13.80
N GLY A 627 12.84 -9.93 12.64
CA GLY A 627 11.95 -8.76 12.51
C GLY A 627 10.48 -9.06 12.80
N TYR A 628 9.92 -10.15 12.24
CA TYR A 628 8.56 -10.58 12.57
C TYR A 628 8.41 -11.02 14.03
N GLY A 629 9.42 -11.67 14.61
CA GLY A 629 9.45 -12.01 16.03
C GLY A 629 9.38 -10.75 16.92
N ALA A 630 10.12 -9.70 16.57
CA ALA A 630 10.09 -8.42 17.27
C ALA A 630 8.71 -7.73 17.19
N LEU A 631 8.00 -7.87 16.07
CA LEU A 631 6.61 -7.41 15.89
C LEU A 631 5.62 -8.22 16.74
N ILE A 632 5.68 -9.55 16.69
CA ILE A 632 4.75 -10.47 17.39
C ILE A 632 4.83 -10.28 18.90
N THR A 633 6.05 -10.21 19.42
CA THR A 633 6.32 -9.98 20.85
C THR A 633 6.03 -8.54 21.27
N ARG A 634 5.69 -7.64 20.32
CA ARG A 634 5.55 -6.19 20.54
C ARG A 634 6.74 -5.62 21.32
N SER A 635 7.94 -6.06 20.95
CA SER A 635 9.18 -5.68 21.61
C SER A 635 9.33 -4.15 21.73
N PRO A 636 9.94 -3.63 22.81
CA PRO A 636 10.26 -2.20 22.93
C PRO A 636 11.08 -1.69 21.72
N ALA A 637 11.98 -2.52 21.19
CA ALA A 637 12.77 -2.23 20.00
C ALA A 637 11.89 -1.99 18.76
N TYR A 638 10.88 -2.84 18.54
CA TYR A 638 9.94 -2.69 17.44
C TYR A 638 9.12 -1.40 17.57
N LEU A 639 8.64 -1.07 18.78
CA LEU A 639 7.88 0.16 19.01
C LEU A 639 8.72 1.42 18.77
N ALA A 640 9.98 1.43 19.25
CA ALA A 640 10.92 2.51 19.01
C ALA A 640 11.25 2.66 17.51
N SER A 641 11.60 1.56 16.84
CA SER A 641 11.91 1.56 15.41
C SER A 641 10.71 2.02 14.58
N ARG A 642 9.49 1.55 14.89
CA ARG A 642 8.27 1.97 14.19
C ARG A 642 8.00 3.47 14.35
N ALA A 643 8.29 4.05 15.51
CA ALA A 643 8.15 5.48 15.73
C ALA A 643 9.16 6.27 14.88
N GLU A 644 10.40 5.79 14.79
CA GLU A 644 11.45 6.37 13.96
C GLU A 644 11.12 6.27 12.46
N GLN A 645 10.67 5.12 11.98
CA GLN A 645 10.29 4.87 10.59
C GLN A 645 9.17 5.79 10.09
N LYS A 646 8.15 6.09 10.93
CA LYS A 646 7.09 7.03 10.56
C LYS A 646 7.65 8.42 10.24
N LYS A 647 8.68 8.85 10.97
CA LYS A 647 9.39 10.12 10.71
C LYS A 647 10.19 10.05 9.41
N MET A 648 10.65 8.87 9.00
CA MET A 648 11.27 8.61 7.69
C MET A 648 10.27 8.46 6.52
N ALA A 649 8.97 8.69 6.76
CA ALA A 649 7.89 8.43 5.81
C ALA A 649 7.66 6.94 5.45
N VAL A 650 8.11 6.02 6.30
CA VAL A 650 7.89 4.58 6.18
C VAL A 650 6.67 4.17 7.00
N GLY A 651 5.83 3.28 6.44
CA GLY A 651 4.65 2.74 7.14
C GLY A 651 3.55 3.78 7.42
N LEU A 652 3.14 4.53 6.39
CA LEU A 652 2.10 5.56 6.44
C LEU A 652 0.80 5.17 5.70
N GLU A 653 0.64 3.92 5.25
CA GLU A 653 -0.47 3.49 4.40
C GLU A 653 -1.80 3.36 5.16
N THR A 654 -1.79 3.12 6.47
CA THR A 654 -3.00 3.19 7.30
C THR A 654 -3.53 4.63 7.46
N ILE A 655 -2.65 5.62 7.26
CA ILE A 655 -2.99 7.05 7.39
C ILE A 655 -3.38 7.63 6.04
N LEU A 656 -2.55 7.39 5.01
CA LEU A 656 -2.67 8.06 3.72
C LEU A 656 -3.36 7.22 2.65
N HIS A 657 -3.44 5.90 2.82
CA HIS A 657 -4.00 4.94 1.85
C HIS A 657 -3.48 5.13 0.42
N THR A 658 -2.23 5.58 0.25
CA THR A 658 -1.69 5.98 -1.05
C THR A 658 -1.57 4.80 -2.00
N ARG A 659 -1.19 3.62 -1.50
CA ARG A 659 -1.06 2.41 -2.31
C ARG A 659 -2.40 1.96 -2.88
N ALA A 660 -3.45 1.93 -2.06
CA ALA A 660 -4.79 1.58 -2.50
C ALA A 660 -5.31 2.53 -3.59
N ARG A 661 -5.13 3.85 -3.39
CA ARG A 661 -5.50 4.88 -4.39
C ARG A 661 -4.67 4.76 -5.67
N THR A 662 -3.38 4.44 -5.57
CA THR A 662 -2.50 4.19 -6.73
C THR A 662 -2.95 2.94 -7.49
N MET A 663 -3.37 1.88 -6.81
CA MET A 663 -3.84 0.65 -7.45
C MET A 663 -5.16 0.83 -8.21
N GLY A 664 -6.04 1.71 -7.73
CA GLY A 664 -7.23 2.12 -8.46
C GLY A 664 -6.98 3.16 -9.57
N ASP A 665 -5.74 3.65 -9.73
CA ASP A 665 -5.40 4.81 -10.56
C ASP A 665 -6.19 6.09 -10.19
N LEU A 666 -6.54 6.25 -8.91
CA LEU A 666 -7.41 7.29 -8.35
C LEU A 666 -6.65 8.54 -7.85
N VAL A 667 -5.39 8.69 -8.23
CA VAL A 667 -4.48 9.73 -7.69
C VAL A 667 -4.78 11.13 -8.25
N ASP A 668 -5.39 11.22 -9.44
CA ASP A 668 -5.55 12.49 -10.19
C ASP A 668 -7.01 13.01 -10.27
N SER A 669 -7.85 12.86 -9.25
CA SER A 669 -9.22 13.42 -9.28
C SER A 669 -9.21 14.95 -9.08
N SER A 670 -8.72 15.68 -10.08
CA SER A 670 -8.50 17.13 -10.03
C SER A 670 -9.77 17.98 -10.03
N SER A 671 -10.97 17.40 -10.10
CA SER A 671 -12.20 18.18 -10.01
C SER A 671 -13.37 17.33 -9.50
N ARG A 672 -13.80 17.54 -8.25
CA ARG A 672 -15.13 17.16 -7.77
C ARG A 672 -16.14 18.07 -8.47
N THR A 673 -16.71 17.61 -9.57
CA THR A 673 -17.67 18.44 -10.33
C THR A 673 -19.11 18.13 -9.96
N THR A 674 -19.40 16.92 -9.48
CA THR A 674 -20.76 16.49 -9.12
C THR A 674 -20.84 15.82 -7.75
N ALA A 675 -22.04 15.81 -7.16
CA ALA A 675 -22.31 15.12 -5.89
C ALA A 675 -22.12 13.59 -5.99
N ALA A 676 -22.43 12.99 -7.15
CA ALA A 676 -22.22 11.56 -7.39
C ALA A 676 -20.73 11.18 -7.39
N GLU A 677 -19.87 12.00 -8.01
CA GLU A 677 -18.41 11.83 -7.98
C GLU A 677 -17.87 11.94 -6.54
N ALA A 678 -18.35 12.92 -5.77
CA ALA A 678 -17.97 13.09 -4.37
C ALA A 678 -18.42 11.91 -3.49
N GLY A 679 -19.62 11.37 -3.75
CA GLY A 679 -20.13 10.17 -3.08
C GLY A 679 -19.29 8.93 -3.39
N MET A 680 -18.96 8.71 -4.67
CA MET A 680 -18.10 7.60 -5.10
C MET A 680 -16.70 7.70 -4.49
N GLU A 681 -16.10 8.89 -4.42
CA GLU A 681 -14.79 9.07 -3.75
C GLU A 681 -14.86 8.64 -2.28
N ARG A 682 -15.92 9.02 -1.56
CA ARG A 682 -16.13 8.59 -0.17
C ARG A 682 -16.27 7.07 -0.03
N ILE A 683 -16.99 6.41 -0.95
CA ILE A 683 -17.08 4.94 -1.00
C ILE A 683 -15.70 4.34 -1.25
N THR A 684 -14.91 4.89 -2.20
CA THR A 684 -13.56 4.38 -2.47
C THR A 684 -12.61 4.52 -1.28
N ASP A 685 -12.69 5.63 -0.53
CA ASP A 685 -11.88 5.85 0.66
C ASP A 685 -12.23 4.88 1.80
N VAL A 686 -13.53 4.63 2.02
CA VAL A 686 -13.99 3.64 3.01
C VAL A 686 -13.62 2.22 2.57
N PHE A 687 -13.89 1.87 1.31
CA PHE A 687 -13.54 0.57 0.76
C PHE A 687 -12.04 0.29 0.85
N GLY A 688 -11.19 1.28 0.56
CA GLY A 688 -9.74 1.17 0.72
C GLY A 688 -9.33 0.79 2.14
N LYS A 689 -10.02 1.30 3.17
CA LYS A 689 -9.81 0.90 4.57
C LYS A 689 -10.30 -0.53 4.82
N LEU A 690 -11.49 -0.87 4.34
CA LEU A 690 -12.11 -2.18 4.53
C LEU A 690 -11.34 -3.33 3.87
N THR A 691 -10.54 -3.04 2.83
CA THR A 691 -9.62 -4.02 2.25
C THR A 691 -8.53 -4.45 3.22
N MET A 692 -8.22 -3.64 4.25
CA MET A 692 -7.14 -3.83 5.21
C MET A 692 -5.72 -3.81 4.62
N MET A 693 -5.57 -3.43 3.35
CA MET A 693 -4.25 -3.37 2.70
C MET A 693 -3.29 -2.41 3.42
N GLY A 694 -3.79 -1.27 3.90
CA GLY A 694 -2.95 -0.29 4.61
C GLY A 694 -2.30 -0.87 5.88
N HIS A 695 -3.01 -1.76 6.58
CA HIS A 695 -2.47 -2.44 7.76
C HIS A 695 -1.41 -3.48 7.37
N PHE A 696 -1.69 -4.28 6.34
CA PHE A 696 -0.76 -5.27 5.80
C PHE A 696 0.54 -4.62 5.28
N ASP A 697 0.41 -3.51 4.55
CA ASP A 697 1.55 -2.74 4.07
C ASP A 697 2.36 -2.14 5.22
N ASP A 698 1.72 -1.48 6.20
CA ASP A 698 2.43 -0.86 7.32
C ASP A 698 3.15 -1.91 8.19
N MET A 699 2.54 -3.09 8.38
CA MET A 699 3.18 -4.23 9.02
C MET A 699 4.48 -4.59 8.28
N ASN A 700 4.39 -4.88 6.97
CA ASN A 700 5.54 -5.29 6.17
C ASN A 700 6.60 -4.20 6.04
N LYS A 701 6.18 -2.95 5.79
CA LYS A 701 7.08 -1.80 5.69
C LYS A 701 7.79 -1.56 7.02
N SER A 702 7.12 -1.78 8.15
CA SER A 702 7.74 -1.54 9.45
C SER A 702 8.77 -2.60 9.83
N VAL A 703 8.49 -3.88 9.56
CA VAL A 703 9.48 -4.96 9.75
C VAL A 703 10.69 -4.75 8.85
N ASN A 704 10.49 -4.48 7.56
CA ASN A 704 11.60 -4.27 6.64
C ASN A 704 12.36 -2.96 6.91
N GLY A 705 11.67 -1.91 7.37
CA GLY A 705 12.31 -0.67 7.81
C GLY A 705 13.22 -0.88 9.00
N MET A 706 12.80 -1.71 9.96
CA MET A 706 13.58 -2.05 11.15
C MET A 706 14.85 -2.80 10.77
N ILE A 707 14.72 -3.81 9.91
CA ILE A 707 15.86 -4.60 9.41
C ILE A 707 16.83 -3.73 8.59
N THR A 708 16.30 -2.82 7.77
CA THR A 708 17.13 -1.94 6.94
C THR A 708 17.89 -0.93 7.78
N SER A 709 17.21 -0.25 8.71
CA SER A 709 17.86 0.70 9.63
C SER A 709 18.94 -0.01 10.45
N ASP A 710 18.62 -1.18 11.00
CA ASP A 710 19.58 -1.97 11.77
C ASP A 710 20.79 -2.39 10.94
N GLY A 711 20.59 -2.86 9.71
CA GLY A 711 21.69 -3.27 8.82
C GLY A 711 22.62 -2.12 8.40
N ILE A 712 22.09 -0.89 8.27
CA ILE A 712 22.90 0.31 8.01
C ILE A 712 23.63 0.74 9.30
N LEU A 713 22.90 0.85 10.42
CA LEU A 713 23.42 1.38 11.68
C LEU A 713 24.36 0.42 12.41
N SER A 714 24.20 -0.89 12.24
CA SER A 714 25.15 -1.89 12.76
C SER A 714 26.41 -2.04 11.89
N GLY A 715 26.39 -1.52 10.67
CA GLY A 715 27.44 -1.77 9.67
C GLY A 715 27.43 -3.18 9.08
N ALA A 716 26.36 -3.97 9.30
CA ALA A 716 26.25 -5.33 8.78
C ALA A 716 26.06 -5.40 7.25
N PHE A 717 25.60 -4.32 6.62
CA PHE A 717 25.40 -4.29 5.17
C PHE A 717 26.72 -4.23 4.38
N PRO A 718 26.87 -5.05 3.32
CA PRO A 718 28.08 -5.02 2.50
C PRO A 718 28.18 -3.68 1.74
N ALA A 719 29.41 -3.23 1.48
CA ALA A 719 29.69 -1.97 0.80
C ALA A 719 28.91 -1.81 -0.53
N LYS A 720 28.74 -2.89 -1.30
CA LYS A 720 27.94 -2.88 -2.54
C LYS A 720 26.47 -2.49 -2.31
N ARG A 721 25.87 -2.94 -1.20
CA ARG A 721 24.47 -2.67 -0.86
C ARG A 721 24.34 -1.25 -0.34
N LEU A 722 25.26 -0.81 0.52
CA LEU A 722 25.32 0.58 0.98
C LEU A 722 25.46 1.54 -0.21
N ALA A 723 26.35 1.25 -1.16
CA ALA A 723 26.53 2.04 -2.36
C ALA A 723 25.24 2.10 -3.21
N LYS A 724 24.55 0.98 -3.40
CA LYS A 724 23.24 0.93 -4.07
C LYS A 724 22.18 1.80 -3.39
N LEU A 725 22.25 1.94 -2.06
CA LEU A 725 21.37 2.79 -1.26
C LEU A 725 21.79 4.27 -1.21
N GLY A 726 22.91 4.63 -1.83
CA GLY A 726 23.43 6.00 -1.84
C GLY A 726 24.42 6.31 -0.72
N ILE A 727 24.90 5.30 -0.01
CA ILE A 727 25.83 5.41 1.11
C ILE A 727 27.18 4.83 0.69
N ASN A 728 28.17 5.69 0.45
CA ASN A 728 29.55 5.26 0.29
C ASN A 728 30.26 5.12 1.64
N GLU A 729 31.48 4.59 1.63
CA GLU A 729 32.28 4.31 2.83
C GLU A 729 32.42 5.52 3.77
N LYS A 730 32.81 6.68 3.23
CA LYS A 730 32.93 7.93 4.03
C LYS A 730 31.61 8.36 4.67
N MET A 731 30.50 8.15 3.96
CA MET A 731 29.18 8.44 4.51
C MET A 731 28.77 7.41 5.56
N ALA A 732 29.07 6.13 5.36
CA ALA A 732 28.82 5.09 6.36
C ALA A 732 29.55 5.42 7.66
N GLU A 733 30.80 5.89 7.60
CA GLU A 733 31.54 6.36 8.78
C GLU A 733 30.87 7.56 9.47
N ARG A 734 30.34 8.54 8.71
CA ARG A 734 29.59 9.68 9.28
C ARG A 734 28.33 9.21 10.00
N ILE A 735 27.57 8.32 9.36
CA ILE A 735 26.36 7.70 9.92
C ILE A 735 26.71 6.95 11.21
N GLN A 736 27.81 6.19 11.22
CA GLN A 736 28.26 5.46 12.40
C GLN A 736 28.65 6.40 13.54
N ARG A 737 29.37 7.49 13.27
CA ARG A 737 29.72 8.48 14.31
C ARG A 737 28.50 9.13 14.94
N GLU A 738 27.50 9.50 14.14
CA GLU A 738 26.27 10.09 14.66
C GLU A 738 25.42 9.06 15.43
N PHE A 739 25.38 7.81 14.96
CA PHE A 739 24.75 6.72 15.68
C PHE A 739 25.42 6.47 17.05
N GLN A 740 26.75 6.46 17.12
CA GLN A 740 27.47 6.29 18.40
C GLN A 740 27.16 7.40 19.41
N LYS A 741 26.92 8.64 18.95
CA LYS A 741 26.58 9.77 19.81
C LYS A 741 25.13 9.76 20.30
N HIS A 742 24.19 9.45 19.41
CA HIS A 742 22.76 9.74 19.63
C HIS A 742 21.87 8.51 19.58
N GLY A 743 22.34 7.43 18.96
CA GLY A 743 21.63 6.18 18.81
C GLY A 743 21.61 5.34 20.08
N GLU A 744 20.81 4.29 20.04
CA GLU A 744 20.68 3.33 21.14
C GLU A 744 20.52 1.91 20.59
N VAL A 745 20.91 0.91 21.39
CA VAL A 745 20.73 -0.50 21.05
C VAL A 745 19.71 -1.11 22.01
N ILE A 746 18.55 -1.50 21.47
CA ILE A 746 17.46 -2.10 22.26
C ILE A 746 17.29 -3.55 21.81
N GLN A 747 17.53 -4.50 22.72
CA GLN A 747 17.41 -5.94 22.41
C GLN A 747 18.21 -6.35 21.16
N GLY A 748 19.42 -5.79 21.02
CA GLY A 748 20.32 -6.03 19.88
C GLY A 748 19.92 -5.32 18.59
N TRP A 749 18.89 -4.49 18.57
CA TRP A 749 18.48 -3.67 17.41
C TRP A 749 18.98 -2.24 17.55
N HIS A 750 19.55 -1.69 16.48
CA HIS A 750 20.13 -0.35 16.44
C HIS A 750 19.04 0.67 16.06
N ILE A 751 18.77 1.61 16.96
CA ILE A 751 17.79 2.69 16.81
C ILE A 751 18.55 4.01 16.63
N GLY A 752 18.29 4.72 15.54
CA GLY A 752 19.14 5.81 15.09
C GLY A 752 18.97 7.10 15.90
N ASN A 753 17.74 7.38 16.34
CA ASN A 753 17.34 8.67 16.92
C ASN A 753 17.78 9.88 16.07
N PHE A 754 17.63 9.76 14.74
CA PHE A 754 18.23 10.68 13.75
C PHE A 754 17.85 12.16 13.90
N GLU A 755 16.74 12.48 14.57
CA GLU A 755 16.34 13.87 14.85
C GLU A 755 17.33 14.60 15.79
N LYS A 756 18.10 13.83 16.57
CA LYS A 756 19.09 14.37 17.51
C LYS A 756 20.48 14.57 16.88
N TRP A 757 20.67 14.15 15.63
CA TRP A 757 21.98 14.15 14.97
C TRP A 757 22.46 15.57 14.65
N ASP A 758 23.74 15.81 14.83
CA ASP A 758 24.40 17.06 14.46
C ASP A 758 24.46 17.17 12.92
N ASP A 759 24.74 16.05 12.25
CA ASP A 759 24.87 15.96 10.79
C ASP A 759 23.51 15.69 10.12
N GLN A 760 22.74 16.76 9.90
CA GLN A 760 21.43 16.69 9.25
C GLN A 760 21.48 16.14 7.81
N TYR A 761 22.63 16.25 7.14
CA TYR A 761 22.81 15.66 5.81
C TYR A 761 22.90 14.13 5.91
N ALA A 762 23.69 13.60 6.85
CA ALA A 762 23.79 12.16 7.10
C ALA A 762 22.42 11.59 7.55
N ALA A 763 21.70 12.29 8.43
CA ALA A 763 20.36 11.91 8.85
C ALA A 763 19.38 11.84 7.66
N GLY A 764 19.39 12.85 6.78
CA GLY A 764 18.54 12.88 5.59
C GLY A 764 18.86 11.77 4.58
N LEU A 765 20.14 11.40 4.46
CA LEU A 765 20.58 10.32 3.59
C LEU A 765 20.22 8.94 4.15
N LEU A 766 20.36 8.72 5.47
CA LEU A 766 19.85 7.52 6.15
C LEU A 766 18.35 7.35 5.92
N GLN A 767 17.56 8.41 6.16
CA GLN A 767 16.11 8.39 5.93
C GLN A 767 15.76 8.00 4.49
N SER A 768 16.47 8.59 3.52
CA SER A 768 16.25 8.31 2.10
C SER A 768 16.65 6.87 1.72
N ALA A 769 17.75 6.36 2.28
CA ALA A 769 18.21 4.99 2.07
C ALA A 769 17.21 3.96 2.61
N VAL A 770 16.74 4.15 3.84
CA VAL A 770 15.72 3.29 4.46
C VAL A 770 14.42 3.34 3.67
N LEU A 771 13.94 4.55 3.32
CA LEU A 771 12.71 4.71 2.54
C LEU A 771 12.81 4.04 1.15
N LYS A 772 13.95 4.18 0.47
CA LYS A 772 14.22 3.54 -0.82
C LYS A 772 14.20 2.02 -0.70
N ASP A 773 14.94 1.45 0.24
CA ASP A 773 15.05 -0.01 0.40
C ASP A 773 13.70 -0.64 0.78
N VAL A 774 12.95 0.00 1.67
CA VAL A 774 11.62 -0.46 2.07
C VAL A 774 10.64 -0.43 0.90
N ASN A 775 10.63 0.64 0.08
CA ASN A 775 9.75 0.72 -1.09
C ASN A 775 10.18 -0.21 -2.25
N ASN A 776 11.45 -0.62 -2.29
CA ASN A 776 11.94 -1.64 -3.21
C ASN A 776 11.62 -3.07 -2.74
N THR A 777 11.60 -3.28 -1.42
CA THR A 777 11.25 -4.56 -0.79
C THR A 777 9.73 -4.78 -0.81
N VAL A 778 8.97 -3.85 -0.24
CA VAL A 778 7.49 -3.79 -0.33
C VAL A 778 7.12 -3.01 -1.58
N ILE A 779 6.90 -3.76 -2.67
CA ILE A 779 6.79 -3.24 -4.05
C ILE A 779 5.87 -2.03 -4.13
N THR A 780 6.47 -0.84 -4.26
CA THR A 780 5.75 0.43 -4.44
C THR A 780 6.08 0.99 -5.83
N PRO A 781 5.15 0.95 -6.80
CA PRO A 781 5.42 1.40 -8.17
C PRO A 781 5.96 2.83 -8.22
N GLY A 782 7.07 3.04 -8.93
CA GLY A 782 7.62 4.36 -9.18
C GLY A 782 7.28 4.97 -10.53
N ILE A 783 7.70 6.22 -10.73
CA ILE A 783 7.46 6.98 -11.98
C ILE A 783 8.08 6.31 -13.21
N GLY A 784 9.13 5.52 -12.98
CA GLY A 784 9.84 4.74 -14.00
C GLY A 784 9.28 3.34 -14.25
N ASP A 785 8.40 2.83 -13.39
CA ASP A 785 8.03 1.41 -13.37
C ASP A 785 6.85 1.03 -14.25
N THR A 786 6.23 1.99 -14.94
CA THR A 786 5.04 1.72 -15.77
C THR A 786 5.27 2.17 -17.21
N PRO A 787 4.68 1.49 -18.21
CA PRO A 787 4.78 1.92 -19.61
C PRO A 787 4.23 3.33 -19.82
N LEU A 788 4.84 4.11 -20.72
CA LEU A 788 4.43 5.51 -20.97
C LEU A 788 2.98 5.66 -21.42
N TRP A 789 2.48 4.73 -22.22
CA TRP A 789 1.10 4.75 -22.70
C TRP A 789 0.07 4.54 -21.58
N ALA A 790 0.46 3.89 -20.48
CA ALA A 790 -0.43 3.58 -19.35
C ALA A 790 -0.90 4.82 -18.57
N SER A 791 -0.25 5.98 -18.75
CA SER A 791 -0.67 7.23 -18.09
C SER A 791 -1.66 8.06 -18.93
N THR A 792 -1.95 7.66 -20.16
CA THR A 792 -2.98 8.32 -20.99
C THR A 792 -4.38 8.03 -20.45
N PRO A 793 -5.42 8.83 -20.73
CA PRO A 793 -6.78 8.57 -20.23
C PRO A 793 -7.30 7.16 -20.56
N LEU A 794 -7.11 6.71 -21.80
CA LEU A 794 -7.46 5.36 -22.22
C LEU A 794 -6.49 4.32 -21.63
N GLY A 795 -5.19 4.61 -21.62
CA GLY A 795 -4.17 3.74 -21.04
C GLY A 795 -4.41 3.43 -19.56
N LYS A 796 -4.79 4.42 -18.74
CA LYS A 796 -5.17 4.24 -17.33
C LYS A 796 -6.36 3.28 -17.16
N THR A 797 -7.25 3.24 -18.15
CA THR A 797 -8.43 2.36 -18.15
C THR A 797 -8.04 0.93 -18.52
N VAL A 798 -7.22 0.77 -19.55
CA VAL A 798 -6.74 -0.54 -20.03
C VAL A 798 -5.74 -1.17 -19.06
N PHE A 799 -4.87 -0.35 -18.48
CA PHE A 799 -3.76 -0.77 -17.61
C PHE A 799 -4.13 -0.88 -16.12
N GLN A 800 -5.40 -0.64 -15.79
CA GLN A 800 -5.86 -0.65 -14.40
C GLN A 800 -5.49 -1.97 -13.70
N PHE A 801 -4.92 -1.87 -12.50
CA PHE A 801 -4.42 -2.98 -11.66
C PHE A 801 -3.14 -3.70 -12.14
N LYS A 802 -2.51 -3.26 -13.24
CA LYS A 802 -1.31 -3.91 -13.82
C LYS A 802 0.02 -3.23 -13.43
N SER A 803 -0.04 -2.05 -12.83
CA SER A 803 1.15 -1.27 -12.42
C SER A 803 2.04 -2.01 -11.43
N PHE A 804 1.45 -2.70 -10.46
CA PHE A 804 2.19 -3.50 -9.47
C PHE A 804 2.89 -4.71 -10.09
N ALA A 805 2.28 -5.36 -11.08
CA ALA A 805 2.93 -6.48 -11.78
C ALA A 805 4.19 -6.01 -12.52
N THR A 806 4.14 -4.83 -13.14
CA THR A 806 5.31 -4.26 -13.85
C THR A 806 6.39 -3.79 -12.87
N ALA A 807 5.99 -3.14 -11.77
CA ALA A 807 6.92 -2.74 -10.72
C ALA A 807 7.58 -3.95 -10.03
N SER A 808 6.81 -5.02 -9.78
CA SER A 808 7.33 -6.30 -9.28
C SER A 808 8.41 -6.83 -10.20
N TYR A 809 8.16 -6.88 -11.51
CA TYR A 809 9.15 -7.35 -12.48
C TYR A 809 10.47 -6.55 -12.43
N ASN A 810 10.38 -5.22 -12.43
CA ASN A 810 11.58 -4.37 -12.41
C ASN A 810 12.34 -4.45 -11.08
N ARG A 811 11.63 -4.37 -9.96
CA ARG A 811 12.23 -4.24 -8.63
C ARG A 811 12.59 -5.59 -8.01
N ALA A 812 11.79 -6.62 -8.25
CA ALA A 812 12.00 -7.96 -7.71
C ALA A 812 12.83 -8.82 -8.64
N THR A 813 12.38 -9.01 -9.87
CA THR A 813 12.94 -10.01 -10.77
C THR A 813 14.21 -9.53 -11.44
N LEU A 814 14.19 -8.35 -12.06
CA LEU A 814 15.41 -7.79 -12.66
C LEU A 814 16.45 -7.50 -11.58
N GLY A 815 16.10 -6.73 -10.54
CA GLY A 815 17.03 -6.42 -9.46
C GLY A 815 17.61 -7.65 -8.77
N GLY A 816 16.78 -8.66 -8.49
CA GLY A 816 17.24 -9.90 -7.85
C GLY A 816 18.13 -10.77 -8.73
N LEU A 817 17.81 -10.90 -10.02
CA LEU A 817 18.67 -11.62 -10.98
C LEU A 817 20.04 -10.93 -11.16
N GLN A 818 20.09 -9.61 -11.07
CA GLN A 818 21.35 -8.85 -11.11
C GLN A 818 22.22 -9.09 -9.89
N GLU A 819 21.60 -9.18 -8.71
CA GLU A 819 22.31 -9.46 -7.46
C GLU A 819 22.78 -10.91 -7.35
N GLY A 820 22.01 -11.85 -7.90
CA GLY A 820 22.36 -13.28 -7.99
C GLY A 820 22.57 -13.96 -6.63
N THR A 821 21.97 -13.44 -5.56
CA THR A 821 22.16 -13.92 -4.20
C THR A 821 21.40 -15.22 -3.93
N ALA A 822 21.89 -16.05 -3.00
CA ALA A 822 21.14 -17.25 -2.57
C ALA A 822 19.77 -16.87 -2.01
N GLN A 823 19.71 -15.74 -1.28
CA GLN A 823 18.50 -15.11 -0.75
C GLN A 823 17.41 -14.92 -1.80
N PHE A 824 17.78 -14.39 -2.96
CA PHE A 824 16.84 -14.17 -4.06
C PHE A 824 16.20 -15.48 -4.55
N TYR A 825 16.98 -16.55 -4.73
CA TYR A 825 16.49 -17.80 -5.32
C TYR A 825 15.56 -18.58 -4.39
N TYR A 826 15.94 -18.79 -3.12
CA TYR A 826 15.03 -19.48 -2.20
C TYR A 826 13.82 -18.60 -1.85
N GLY A 827 13.99 -17.27 -1.80
CA GLY A 827 12.88 -16.34 -1.62
C GLY A 827 11.90 -16.38 -2.80
N THR A 828 12.39 -16.51 -4.04
CA THR A 828 11.56 -16.71 -5.24
C THR A 828 10.74 -18.00 -5.13
N ALA A 829 11.35 -19.10 -4.71
CA ALA A 829 10.62 -20.36 -4.49
C ALA A 829 9.54 -20.21 -3.41
N PHE A 830 9.85 -19.51 -2.31
CA PHE A 830 8.86 -19.22 -1.27
C PHE A 830 7.72 -18.34 -1.78
N GLN A 831 8.03 -17.33 -2.59
CA GLN A 831 7.04 -16.45 -3.21
C GLN A 831 6.09 -17.20 -4.14
N ILE A 832 6.61 -18.15 -4.93
CA ILE A 832 5.78 -19.05 -5.76
C ILE A 832 4.87 -19.89 -4.86
N GLY A 833 5.40 -20.46 -3.78
CA GLY A 833 4.61 -21.20 -2.79
C GLY A 833 3.49 -20.36 -2.17
N LEU A 834 3.78 -19.13 -1.74
CA LEU A 834 2.78 -18.19 -1.25
C LEU A 834 1.77 -17.79 -2.35
N GLY A 835 2.19 -17.75 -3.62
CA GLY A 835 1.31 -17.60 -4.77
C GLY A 835 0.32 -18.76 -4.90
N SER A 836 0.79 -19.99 -4.70
CA SER A 836 -0.05 -21.19 -4.72
C SER A 836 -1.01 -21.23 -3.53
N LEU A 837 -0.56 -20.80 -2.34
CA LEU A 837 -1.42 -20.59 -1.18
C LEU A 837 -2.50 -19.54 -1.49
N THR A 838 -2.12 -18.43 -2.11
CA THR A 838 -3.06 -17.38 -2.54
C THR A 838 -4.07 -17.90 -3.57
N TYR A 839 -3.68 -18.82 -4.44
CA TYR A 839 -4.60 -19.55 -5.31
C TYR A 839 -5.62 -20.35 -4.51
N ALA A 840 -5.15 -21.21 -3.61
CA ALA A 840 -5.99 -22.05 -2.78
C ALA A 840 -6.98 -21.22 -1.94
N LEU A 841 -6.49 -20.16 -1.26
CA LEU A 841 -7.32 -19.27 -0.46
C LEU A 841 -8.44 -18.61 -1.28
N LYS A 842 -8.13 -18.13 -2.50
CA LYS A 842 -9.14 -17.48 -3.35
C LYS A 842 -10.15 -18.47 -3.94
N GLN A 843 -9.73 -19.69 -4.29
CA GLN A 843 -10.67 -20.69 -4.79
C GLN A 843 -11.62 -21.12 -3.67
N ALA A 844 -11.08 -21.41 -2.47
CA ALA A 844 -11.87 -21.76 -1.30
C ALA A 844 -12.82 -20.63 -0.86
N ALA A 845 -12.37 -19.37 -0.81
CA ALA A 845 -13.21 -18.23 -0.45
C ALA A 845 -14.37 -18.01 -1.43
N ASN A 846 -14.20 -18.41 -2.70
CA ASN A 846 -15.24 -18.35 -3.72
C ASN A 846 -16.10 -19.62 -3.77
N GLY A 847 -15.96 -20.54 -2.81
CA GLY A 847 -16.72 -21.79 -2.77
C GLY A 847 -16.35 -22.81 -3.84
N ARG A 848 -15.20 -22.65 -4.52
CA ARG A 848 -14.74 -23.54 -5.60
C ARG A 848 -13.81 -24.61 -5.08
N GLU A 849 -13.83 -25.78 -5.71
CA GLU A 849 -12.84 -26.82 -5.46
C GLU A 849 -11.42 -26.35 -5.79
N VAL A 850 -10.46 -26.75 -4.95
CA VAL A 850 -9.05 -26.40 -5.12
C VAL A 850 -8.33 -27.57 -5.79
N ASP A 851 -7.88 -27.36 -7.03
CA ASP A 851 -6.98 -28.31 -7.69
C ASP A 851 -5.58 -28.25 -7.04
N LEU A 852 -5.24 -29.29 -6.29
CA LEU A 852 -3.98 -29.42 -5.55
C LEU A 852 -2.87 -30.14 -6.34
N THR A 853 -3.07 -30.44 -7.64
CA THR A 853 -2.03 -31.08 -8.44
C THR A 853 -0.75 -30.23 -8.45
N PRO A 854 0.45 -30.82 -8.28
CA PRO A 854 1.69 -30.05 -8.18
C PRO A 854 1.93 -29.11 -9.36
N GLN A 855 1.61 -29.55 -10.58
CA GLN A 855 1.75 -28.77 -11.81
C GLN A 855 0.82 -27.55 -11.79
N LYS A 856 -0.45 -27.71 -11.42
CA LYS A 856 -1.41 -26.60 -11.32
C LYS A 856 -0.99 -25.63 -10.22
N MET A 857 -0.63 -26.15 -9.06
CA MET A 857 -0.19 -25.36 -7.90
C MET A 857 1.04 -24.51 -8.24
N VAL A 858 2.05 -25.07 -8.91
CA VAL A 858 3.24 -24.33 -9.33
C VAL A 858 2.89 -23.25 -10.35
N LEU A 859 2.07 -23.56 -11.36
CA LEU A 859 1.74 -22.60 -12.41
C LEU A 859 0.85 -21.45 -11.89
N GLU A 860 -0.16 -21.77 -11.06
CA GLU A 860 -0.95 -20.76 -10.34
C GLU A 860 -0.08 -19.96 -9.36
N GLY A 861 0.92 -20.61 -8.75
CA GLY A 861 1.92 -19.97 -7.91
C GLY A 861 2.79 -18.98 -8.67
N ILE A 862 3.24 -19.32 -9.88
CA ILE A 862 3.97 -18.41 -10.76
C ILE A 862 3.07 -17.23 -11.19
N ASP A 863 1.81 -17.48 -11.58
CA ASP A 863 0.89 -16.40 -11.97
C ASP A 863 0.59 -15.44 -10.81
N ARG A 864 0.39 -15.96 -9.59
CA ARG A 864 -0.03 -15.17 -8.43
C ARG A 864 1.10 -14.62 -7.59
N SER A 865 2.31 -15.15 -7.70
CA SER A 865 3.50 -14.60 -7.05
C SER A 865 3.92 -13.24 -7.60
N GLY A 866 3.54 -12.93 -8.86
CA GLY A 866 3.92 -11.69 -9.51
C GLY A 866 5.39 -11.61 -9.94
N ILE A 867 6.16 -12.71 -9.82
CA ILE A 867 7.59 -12.75 -10.19
C ILE A 867 7.80 -12.57 -11.71
N LEU A 868 6.91 -13.11 -12.53
CA LEU A 868 6.95 -12.90 -13.98
C LEU A 868 6.18 -11.65 -14.42
N GLY A 869 5.44 -11.02 -13.49
CA GLY A 869 4.71 -9.78 -13.68
C GLY A 869 3.91 -9.73 -14.99
N PRO A 870 4.23 -8.79 -15.91
CA PRO A 870 3.50 -8.60 -17.16
C PRO A 870 3.65 -9.77 -18.15
N LEU A 871 4.70 -10.60 -18.05
CA LEU A 871 4.91 -11.72 -18.97
C LEU A 871 3.80 -12.77 -18.84
N MET A 872 3.31 -13.02 -17.62
CA MET A 872 2.18 -13.91 -17.40
C MET A 872 0.88 -13.30 -17.93
N GLU A 873 0.74 -11.98 -17.94
CA GLU A 873 -0.45 -11.36 -18.55
C GLU A 873 -0.49 -11.58 -20.06
N TYR A 874 0.65 -11.45 -20.74
CA TYR A 874 0.76 -11.75 -22.17
C TYR A 874 0.55 -13.23 -22.45
N ASN A 875 1.14 -14.12 -21.64
CA ASN A 875 0.90 -15.56 -21.73
C ASN A 875 -0.59 -15.88 -21.64
N ASN A 876 -1.24 -15.39 -20.58
CA ASN A 876 -2.65 -15.71 -20.32
C ASN A 876 -3.57 -15.08 -21.37
N MET A 877 -3.21 -13.93 -21.93
CA MET A 877 -3.93 -13.33 -23.06
C MET A 877 -3.77 -14.15 -24.34
N ALA A 878 -2.57 -14.66 -24.63
CA ALA A 878 -2.32 -15.54 -25.76
C ALA A 878 -3.04 -16.89 -25.63
N GLU A 879 -3.03 -17.49 -24.43
CA GLU A 879 -3.81 -18.70 -24.13
C GLU A 879 -5.27 -18.48 -24.43
N LYS A 880 -5.82 -17.34 -23.99
CA LYS A 880 -7.23 -17.03 -24.21
C LYS A 880 -7.56 -16.74 -25.66
N ALA A 881 -6.73 -15.97 -26.36
CA ALA A 881 -6.92 -15.65 -27.77
C ALA A 881 -6.82 -16.90 -28.66
N SER A 882 -6.03 -17.90 -28.25
CA SER A 882 -5.86 -19.17 -28.95
C SER A 882 -6.84 -20.26 -28.49
N GLY A 883 -7.83 -19.95 -27.65
CA GLY A 883 -8.78 -20.95 -27.14
C GLY A 883 -8.13 -22.03 -26.27
N GLY A 884 -7.00 -21.72 -25.63
CA GLY A 884 -6.23 -22.66 -24.81
C GLY A 884 -5.25 -23.53 -25.62
N MET A 885 -4.82 -23.09 -26.80
CA MET A 885 -3.85 -23.85 -27.63
C MET A 885 -2.40 -23.37 -27.48
N LEU A 886 -2.17 -22.09 -27.16
CA LEU A 886 -0.85 -21.48 -27.09
C LEU A 886 -0.61 -20.85 -25.71
N GLY A 887 0.31 -21.42 -24.93
CA GLY A 887 0.82 -20.86 -23.68
C GLY A 887 1.30 -21.91 -22.69
N LEU A 888 1.65 -21.49 -21.47
CA LEU A 888 2.19 -22.36 -20.43
C LEU A 888 1.16 -23.37 -19.90
N GLY A 889 -0.11 -22.99 -19.75
CA GLY A 889 -1.17 -23.88 -19.29
C GLY A 889 -1.35 -25.12 -20.18
N PRO A 890 -1.49 -24.95 -21.50
CA PRO A 890 -1.53 -26.05 -22.46
C PRO A 890 -0.22 -26.86 -22.51
N LEU A 891 0.94 -26.19 -22.41
CA LEU A 891 2.25 -26.85 -22.39
C LEU A 891 2.41 -27.80 -21.20
N PHE A 892 1.84 -27.45 -20.05
CA PHE A 892 1.89 -28.26 -18.82
C PHE A 892 0.64 -29.09 -18.56
N GLY A 893 -0.36 -29.07 -19.47
CA GLY A 893 -1.59 -29.86 -19.34
C GLY A 893 -2.54 -29.40 -18.21
N THR A 894 -2.42 -28.16 -17.73
CA THR A 894 -3.16 -27.66 -16.55
C THR A 894 -4.35 -26.74 -16.89
N GLY A 895 -4.57 -26.49 -18.19
CA GLY A 895 -5.54 -25.50 -18.67
C GLY A 895 -5.22 -24.05 -18.27
N THR A 896 -6.14 -23.13 -18.57
CA THR A 896 -6.02 -21.69 -18.31
C THR A 896 -5.95 -21.36 -16.82
N GLN A 897 -5.19 -20.33 -16.44
CA GLN A 897 -5.07 -19.89 -15.04
C GLN A 897 -6.37 -19.28 -14.49
N SER A 898 -6.63 -19.53 -13.21
CA SER A 898 -7.86 -19.18 -12.48
C SER A 898 -8.22 -17.70 -12.55
N ARG A 899 -7.21 -16.82 -12.56
CA ARG A 899 -7.35 -15.37 -12.66
C ARG A 899 -7.91 -14.89 -14.01
N TYR A 900 -7.69 -15.65 -15.08
CA TYR A 900 -8.08 -15.30 -16.46
C TYR A 900 -9.26 -16.11 -17.00
N ALA A 901 -9.49 -17.30 -16.44
CA ALA A 901 -10.68 -18.11 -16.71
C ALA A 901 -11.99 -17.38 -16.31
N SER A 902 -11.94 -16.54 -15.26
CA SER A 902 -13.11 -15.81 -14.74
C SER A 902 -13.42 -14.48 -15.45
N ARG A 903 -12.63 -14.05 -16.43
CA ARG A 903 -12.86 -12.78 -17.17
C ARG A 903 -13.45 -13.09 -18.55
N GLY A 904 -14.19 -12.17 -19.18
CA GLY A 904 -14.47 -12.24 -20.64
C GLY A 904 -13.22 -11.92 -21.48
N PHE A 905 -13.20 -12.26 -22.78
CA PHE A 905 -12.08 -11.89 -23.67
C PHE A 905 -11.88 -10.36 -23.72
N ILE A 906 -12.99 -9.61 -23.85
CA ILE A 906 -13.02 -8.15 -23.87
C ILE A 906 -12.44 -7.56 -22.57
N GLY A 907 -12.85 -8.05 -21.40
CA GLY A 907 -12.30 -7.60 -20.11
C GLY A 907 -10.82 -8.00 -19.88
N SER A 908 -10.35 -9.08 -20.51
CA SER A 908 -8.93 -9.48 -20.47
C SER A 908 -8.04 -8.65 -21.41
N ALA A 909 -8.54 -8.28 -22.59
CA ALA A 909 -7.79 -7.56 -23.63
C ALA A 909 -7.86 -6.04 -23.49
N LEU A 910 -9.04 -5.49 -23.22
CA LEU A 910 -9.29 -4.04 -23.17
C LEU A 910 -9.30 -3.48 -21.73
N GLY A 911 -9.30 -4.35 -20.73
CA GLY A 911 -9.21 -3.98 -19.32
C GLY A 911 -10.55 -4.03 -18.56
N PRO A 912 -10.52 -3.86 -17.22
CA PRO A 912 -11.66 -4.14 -16.34
C PRO A 912 -12.89 -3.28 -16.60
N THR A 913 -12.70 -2.03 -17.05
CA THR A 913 -13.80 -1.09 -17.34
C THR A 913 -14.69 -1.55 -18.50
N PHE A 914 -14.12 -2.15 -19.55
CA PHE A 914 -14.92 -2.65 -20.67
C PHE A 914 -15.73 -3.87 -20.24
N GLY A 915 -15.15 -4.75 -19.41
CA GLY A 915 -15.92 -5.84 -18.82
C GLY A 915 -17.04 -5.37 -17.87
N LEU A 916 -16.86 -4.24 -17.18
CA LEU A 916 -17.92 -3.64 -16.36
C LEU A 916 -19.08 -3.12 -17.22
N LEU A 917 -18.79 -2.50 -18.37
CA LEU A 917 -19.81 -2.07 -19.32
C LEU A 917 -20.63 -3.25 -19.85
N ASP A 918 -19.97 -4.34 -20.27
CA ASP A 918 -20.64 -5.58 -20.69
C ASP A 918 -21.55 -6.13 -19.58
N THR A 919 -21.10 -6.09 -18.33
CA THR A 919 -21.88 -6.56 -17.17
C THR A 919 -23.12 -5.69 -16.95
N VAL A 920 -23.00 -4.37 -17.06
CA VAL A 920 -24.12 -3.43 -16.92
C VAL A 920 -25.13 -3.59 -18.05
N THR A 921 -24.66 -3.79 -19.29
CA THR A 921 -25.57 -4.04 -20.42
C THR A 921 -26.33 -5.35 -20.28
N ASP A 922 -25.67 -6.41 -19.81
CA ASP A 922 -26.30 -7.71 -19.54
C ASP A 922 -27.40 -7.59 -18.47
N VAL A 923 -27.12 -6.88 -17.37
CA VAL A 923 -28.11 -6.63 -16.30
C VAL A 923 -29.29 -5.81 -16.82
N THR A 924 -29.01 -4.73 -17.56
CA THR A 924 -30.05 -3.84 -18.08
C THR A 924 -30.95 -4.58 -19.07
N ALA A 925 -30.37 -5.39 -19.96
CA ALA A 925 -31.12 -6.21 -20.90
C ALA A 925 -31.96 -7.27 -20.18
N GLY A 926 -31.42 -7.95 -19.15
CA GLY A 926 -32.16 -8.92 -18.34
C GLY A 926 -33.36 -8.30 -17.63
N VAL A 927 -33.16 -7.17 -16.94
CA VAL A 927 -34.23 -6.45 -16.23
C VAL A 927 -35.31 -5.94 -17.20
N LEU A 928 -34.93 -5.38 -18.34
CA LEU A 928 -35.89 -4.88 -19.34
C LEU A 928 -36.67 -6.01 -20.03
N ASN A 929 -36.08 -7.19 -20.16
CA ASN A 929 -36.73 -8.38 -20.73
C ASN A 929 -37.52 -9.18 -19.68
N GLY A 930 -37.53 -8.76 -18.40
CA GLY A 930 -38.18 -9.47 -17.30
C GLY A 930 -37.50 -10.79 -16.92
N ASP A 931 -36.25 -11.01 -17.35
CA ASP A 931 -35.46 -12.19 -17.05
C ASP A 931 -34.60 -11.94 -15.81
N ALA A 932 -35.05 -12.48 -14.68
CA ALA A 932 -34.32 -12.49 -13.41
C ALA A 932 -33.56 -13.80 -13.18
N GLY A 933 -33.09 -14.45 -14.25
CA GLY A 933 -32.29 -15.68 -14.13
C GLY A 933 -30.96 -15.48 -13.39
N ASP A 934 -30.36 -16.60 -12.96
CA ASP A 934 -29.16 -16.67 -12.11
C ASP A 934 -27.99 -15.81 -12.63
N ARG A 935 -27.84 -15.69 -13.95
CA ARG A 935 -26.82 -14.84 -14.59
C ARG A 935 -27.03 -13.34 -14.33
N VAL A 936 -28.27 -12.87 -14.37
CA VAL A 936 -28.61 -11.44 -14.16
C VAL A 936 -28.45 -11.09 -12.69
N LEU A 937 -28.91 -11.96 -11.79
CA LEU A 937 -28.71 -11.82 -10.34
C LEU A 937 -27.23 -11.84 -9.96
N HIS A 938 -26.44 -12.75 -10.54
CA HIS A 938 -24.99 -12.80 -10.37
C HIS A 938 -24.33 -11.50 -10.83
N ASN A 939 -24.65 -11.02 -12.04
CA ASN A 939 -24.08 -9.77 -12.56
C ASN A 939 -24.48 -8.56 -11.71
N MET A 940 -25.74 -8.43 -11.28
CA MET A 940 -26.19 -7.38 -10.36
C MET A 940 -25.38 -7.38 -9.06
N ARG A 941 -25.13 -8.56 -8.49
CA ARG A 941 -24.31 -8.71 -7.29
C ARG A 941 -22.86 -8.33 -7.53
N THR A 942 -22.26 -8.66 -8.68
CA THR A 942 -20.87 -8.27 -9.01
C THR A 942 -20.67 -6.74 -9.10
N LEU A 943 -21.76 -5.98 -9.23
CA LEU A 943 -21.75 -4.51 -9.23
C LEU A 943 -21.83 -3.91 -7.81
N LEU A 944 -22.17 -4.70 -6.78
CA LEU A 944 -22.24 -4.22 -5.40
C LEU A 944 -20.84 -3.89 -4.85
N PRO A 945 -20.58 -2.64 -4.43
CA PRO A 945 -19.33 -2.29 -3.75
C PRO A 945 -19.07 -3.19 -2.55
N GLY A 946 -17.85 -3.71 -2.40
CA GLY A 946 -17.52 -4.55 -1.25
C GLY A 946 -17.88 -6.02 -1.37
N ASN A 947 -18.55 -6.46 -2.44
CA ASN A 947 -19.02 -7.85 -2.58
C ASN A 947 -17.93 -8.92 -2.48
N ASN A 948 -16.68 -8.54 -2.77
CA ASN A 948 -15.52 -9.41 -2.84
C ASN A 948 -14.48 -9.07 -1.77
N LEU A 949 -14.84 -8.25 -0.77
CA LEU A 949 -14.01 -8.09 0.43
C LEU A 949 -13.76 -9.47 1.00
N PHE A 950 -12.50 -9.83 1.22
CA PHE A 950 -12.12 -11.22 1.50
C PHE A 950 -12.80 -11.81 2.75
N TRP A 951 -13.25 -10.96 3.67
CA TRP A 951 -13.97 -11.33 4.89
C TRP A 951 -15.49 -11.22 4.76
N ILE A 952 -16.01 -10.55 3.72
CA ILE A 952 -17.45 -10.46 3.43
C ILE A 952 -17.87 -11.50 2.38
N ALA A 953 -17.04 -11.74 1.37
CA ALA A 953 -17.38 -12.60 0.24
C ALA A 953 -17.82 -14.02 0.68
N PRO A 954 -17.11 -14.68 1.63
CA PRO A 954 -17.52 -16.01 2.09
C PRO A 954 -18.89 -16.02 2.77
N LEU A 955 -19.24 -14.96 3.51
CA LEU A 955 -20.55 -14.78 4.14
C LEU A 955 -21.66 -14.67 3.08
N ILE A 956 -21.50 -13.77 2.11
CA ILE A 956 -22.53 -13.57 1.07
C ILE A 956 -22.63 -14.81 0.16
N ASN A 957 -21.56 -15.60 0.01
CA ASN A 957 -21.58 -16.84 -0.79
C ASN A 957 -22.41 -17.97 -0.17
N GLN A 958 -22.75 -17.90 1.11
CA GLN A 958 -23.54 -18.92 1.80
C GLN A 958 -25.05 -18.71 1.66
N VAL A 959 -25.46 -17.46 1.42
CA VAL A 959 -26.88 -17.06 1.37
C VAL A 959 -27.49 -17.27 -0.03
N ASP A 960 -26.68 -17.62 -1.02
CA ASP A 960 -27.10 -17.75 -2.43
C ASP A 960 -26.50 -19.03 -3.09
N PRO A 961 -27.28 -20.12 -3.25
CA PRO A 961 -26.82 -21.39 -3.78
C PRO A 961 -26.44 -21.39 -5.27
N GLY A 962 -26.86 -20.37 -6.05
CA GLY A 962 -26.60 -20.28 -7.50
C GLY A 962 -25.13 -20.10 -7.90
N MET A 963 -24.21 -20.21 -6.92
CA MET A 963 -22.77 -20.01 -7.07
C MET A 963 -21.92 -21.25 -6.75
N LYS A 964 -22.51 -22.40 -6.41
CA LYS A 964 -21.79 -23.67 -6.29
C LYS A 964 -21.37 -24.22 -7.65
#